data_AF-A0AAE6WGU0-F1
#
_entry.id   AF-A0AAE6WGU0-F1
#
_cell.length_a   1.000
_cell.length_b   1.000
_cell.length_c   1.000
_cell.angle_alpha   90.00
_cell.angle_beta   90.00
_cell.angle_gamma   90.00
#
_symmetry.space_group_name_H-M   'P 1'
#
loop_
_entity.id
_entity.type
_entity.pdbx_description
1 polymer ?
#
loop_
_entity_poly.entity_id
_entity_poly.type
_entity_poly.pdbx_seq_one_letter_code
_entity_poly.pdbx_strand_id
1 'polypeptide(L)'
;MHSNYNINQLSLNMATFYEPEKNHQAHYIHHLVESIDFDDSYTFGRPFEYEPRVLLKLVLLAYSYGIFSCRKIERFARENVVAMWLTQEAQPTYRTIARFVVSDTIEMMLKSSFSEFREYLRKNGLIDEAVFIDGTKILANANKYSFVWKKNTIRYDDLNRQKAKKLLKEIKESIVNIDFADDLTVDQLDEICARLEQRIEYLNEKVEETKKISPNPAKQERRTAKKYLKQTRERKQKNSKYAEQFAIVGERNSYSKTDNDATFMRMKEDPMKNGQTKPGYNLQVAANNQFALDYTLAPNPTDMRTLIPFLEKMDADVIQGPIVADAGYGSEPNYEFIEDKFGVFDYLIPYNTMLKEETKRWRSDERKVMNWHYNAEDDYYIDPKNVRFNFKRYAYRHDTYGYKRNFKVYEAEKFDEDRKENPNALTKKGNVRKIYINPQWEYFKGKVKTNLSNTEKNKIYRRRKYEIEPIFGNLKAYLGFTRFTVRSKKKVNRQMGIALMALNMWKMSTSSSKISPNNKNKKKTIRIFQNFQKIRMVFFKDRDLCHSLFAIYCHTLIALDIKHLCYNKAKKEGVYMSETISCRQTLAVTSHRVLASDLNEHETVYGGALLALLDGTASISASRFARSQCVTAALDQVNFIEPFVLNDSLCIESYVTGHGKRSLEVFVKVIGEHLDTSERFLGMTAFLTFVVLDKKVTLPELSAETPEEKSLCADFQKRKAYRRQKIAEQKKLQASLSLDFPWYS
;
A
#
# COMPACT_ATOMS: atom_id res chain seq x y z
N MET A 1 -23.08 -34.68 -28.63
CA MET A 1 -22.52 -35.71 -27.73
C MET A 1 -22.14 -35.03 -26.43
N HIS A 2 -22.94 -35.20 -25.37
CA HIS A 2 -22.52 -34.81 -24.02
C HIS A 2 -21.37 -35.73 -23.62
N SER A 3 -20.20 -35.17 -23.31
CA SER A 3 -19.12 -35.92 -22.67
C SER A 3 -19.61 -36.33 -21.29
N ASN A 4 -19.86 -37.62 -21.09
CA ASN A 4 -20.09 -38.20 -19.76
C ASN A 4 -18.82 -37.99 -18.92
N TYR A 5 -18.74 -36.85 -18.23
CA TYR A 5 -17.65 -36.55 -17.32
C TYR A 5 -17.73 -37.52 -16.14
N ASN A 6 -16.76 -38.44 -16.05
CA ASN A 6 -16.68 -39.43 -15.00
C ASN A 6 -15.28 -39.40 -14.36
N ILE A 7 -15.21 -38.96 -13.10
CA ILE A 7 -13.96 -38.90 -12.32
C ILE A 7 -13.40 -40.30 -12.01
N ASN A 8 -14.23 -41.34 -12.08
CA ASN A 8 -13.84 -42.72 -11.77
C ASN A 8 -13.25 -43.47 -12.98
N GLN A 9 -13.11 -42.80 -14.13
CA GLN A 9 -12.45 -43.39 -15.29
C GLN A 9 -10.93 -43.34 -15.08
N LEU A 10 -10.32 -44.50 -14.86
CA LEU A 10 -8.87 -44.67 -14.75
C LEU A 10 -8.20 -44.09 -16.01
N SER A 11 -7.51 -42.96 -15.84
CA SER A 11 -6.67 -42.37 -16.88
C SER A 11 -5.23 -42.41 -16.40
N LEU A 12 -4.38 -43.11 -17.15
CA LEU A 12 -2.94 -43.14 -16.89
C LEU A 12 -2.33 -41.87 -17.50
N ASN A 13 -2.26 -40.80 -16.72
CA ASN A 13 -1.64 -39.55 -17.17
C ASN A 13 -0.13 -39.59 -16.92
N MET A 14 0.63 -40.11 -17.88
CA MET A 14 2.10 -40.05 -17.86
C MET A 14 2.58 -38.65 -18.29
N ALA A 15 2.32 -37.64 -17.48
CA ALA A 15 2.88 -36.31 -17.69
C ALA A 15 4.34 -36.29 -17.20
N THR A 16 5.29 -36.49 -18.11
CA THR A 16 6.71 -36.72 -17.78
C THR A 16 7.52 -35.47 -17.41
N PHE A 17 6.96 -34.25 -17.48
CA PHE A 17 7.60 -33.02 -16.98
C PHE A 17 6.60 -31.85 -17.04
N TYR A 18 6.37 -31.14 -15.93
CA TYR A 18 5.61 -29.88 -15.93
C TYR A 18 6.57 -28.70 -15.88
N GLU A 19 6.44 -27.76 -16.81
CA GLU A 19 7.19 -26.49 -16.81
C GLU A 19 6.20 -25.31 -16.85
N PRO A 20 6.31 -24.32 -15.94
CA PRO A 20 5.50 -23.11 -16.01
C PRO A 20 5.76 -22.32 -17.30
N GLU A 21 4.75 -21.61 -17.79
CA GLU A 21 4.91 -20.71 -18.94
C GLU A 21 6.11 -19.77 -18.78
N LYS A 22 6.81 -19.42 -19.88
CA LYS A 22 8.04 -18.60 -19.82
C LYS A 22 7.86 -17.25 -19.12
N ASN A 23 6.66 -16.69 -19.17
CA ASN A 23 6.34 -15.41 -18.54
C ASN A 23 5.79 -15.57 -17.12
N HIS A 24 5.74 -16.79 -16.57
CA HIS A 24 5.23 -17.06 -15.24
C HIS A 24 6.16 -16.48 -14.17
N GLN A 25 5.58 -15.91 -13.11
CA GLN A 25 6.32 -15.31 -11.97
C GLN A 25 7.33 -16.26 -11.31
N ALA A 26 7.13 -17.58 -11.41
CA ALA A 26 8.05 -18.59 -10.88
C ALA A 26 9.45 -18.52 -11.50
N HIS A 27 9.57 -18.22 -12.80
CA HIS A 27 10.86 -18.04 -13.45
C HIS A 27 11.60 -16.81 -12.90
N TYR A 28 10.90 -15.70 -12.72
CA TYR A 28 11.48 -14.48 -12.12
C TYR A 28 11.92 -14.69 -10.68
N ILE A 29 11.10 -15.38 -9.88
CA ILE A 29 11.45 -15.77 -8.50
C ILE A 29 12.69 -16.66 -8.50
N HIS A 30 12.73 -17.66 -9.38
CA HIS A 30 13.89 -18.53 -9.51
C HIS A 30 15.16 -17.72 -9.82
N HIS A 31 15.16 -16.91 -10.87
CA HIS A 31 16.32 -16.11 -11.28
C HIS A 31 16.77 -15.12 -10.21
N LEU A 32 15.83 -14.43 -9.54
CA LEU A 32 16.16 -13.53 -8.44
C LEU A 32 16.84 -14.30 -7.31
N VAL A 33 16.27 -15.43 -6.88
CA VAL A 33 16.82 -16.17 -5.74
C VAL A 33 18.18 -16.80 -6.07
N GLU A 34 18.41 -17.21 -7.32
CA GLU A 34 19.72 -17.71 -7.77
C GLU A 34 20.78 -16.61 -7.90
N SER A 35 20.37 -15.36 -8.17
CA SER A 35 21.32 -14.24 -8.27
C SER A 35 21.79 -13.72 -6.91
N ILE A 36 21.07 -14.04 -5.82
CA ILE A 36 21.45 -13.59 -4.47
C ILE A 36 22.82 -14.16 -4.10
N ASP A 37 23.74 -13.26 -3.76
CA ASP A 37 24.96 -13.60 -3.06
C ASP A 37 24.61 -13.89 -1.58
N PHE A 38 24.62 -15.18 -1.24
CA PHE A 38 24.29 -15.67 0.09
C PHE A 38 25.23 -16.83 0.38
N ASP A 39 26.13 -16.59 1.33
CA ASP A 39 27.00 -17.60 1.91
C ASP A 39 26.24 -18.28 3.07
N ASP A 40 25.96 -19.57 2.91
CA ASP A 40 25.24 -20.39 3.89
C ASP A 40 26.22 -20.99 4.90
N SER A 41 27.20 -20.21 5.38
CA SER A 41 28.24 -20.66 6.32
C SER A 41 27.65 -20.94 7.71
N TYR A 42 26.90 -22.03 7.78
CA TYR A 42 26.29 -22.58 8.98
C TYR A 42 27.40 -23.13 9.88
N THR A 43 27.71 -22.38 10.94
CA THR A 43 28.88 -22.64 11.77
C THR A 43 28.59 -23.56 12.95
N PHE A 44 27.33 -23.70 13.41
CA PHE A 44 26.99 -24.54 14.58
C PHE A 44 25.54 -25.06 14.58
N GLY A 45 25.35 -26.37 14.79
CA GLY A 45 24.06 -27.01 15.12
C GLY A 45 23.64 -28.15 14.17
N ARG A 46 22.35 -28.55 14.19
CA ARG A 46 21.79 -29.54 13.25
C ARG A 46 21.56 -28.87 11.88
N PRO A 47 22.08 -29.43 10.77
CA PRO A 47 21.86 -28.88 9.43
C PRO A 47 20.38 -28.67 9.13
N PHE A 48 20.06 -27.61 8.40
CA PHE A 48 18.70 -27.40 7.92
C PHE A 48 18.34 -28.52 6.94
N GLU A 49 17.14 -29.10 7.10
CA GLU A 49 16.60 -30.13 6.20
C GLU A 49 16.37 -29.59 4.78
N TYR A 50 16.14 -28.28 4.64
CA TYR A 50 15.89 -27.60 3.38
C TYR A 50 16.83 -26.40 3.23
N GLU A 51 17.32 -26.20 2.02
CA GLU A 51 18.13 -25.03 1.67
C GLU A 51 17.29 -23.73 1.79
N PRO A 52 17.85 -22.64 2.36
CA PRO A 52 17.17 -21.35 2.48
C PRO A 52 16.61 -20.80 1.16
N ARG A 53 17.30 -21.04 0.03
CA ARG A 53 16.85 -20.63 -1.32
C ARG A 53 15.54 -21.28 -1.71
N VAL A 54 15.37 -22.57 -1.45
CA VAL A 54 14.13 -23.31 -1.73
C VAL A 54 12.97 -22.74 -0.90
N LEU A 55 13.21 -22.46 0.38
CA LEU A 55 12.20 -21.86 1.26
C LEU A 55 11.82 -20.44 0.81
N LEU A 56 12.79 -19.61 0.39
CA LEU A 56 12.52 -18.27 -0.13
C LEU A 56 11.68 -18.32 -1.40
N LYS A 57 12.04 -19.18 -2.35
CA LYS A 57 11.29 -19.39 -3.60
C LYS A 57 9.84 -19.78 -3.32
N LEU A 58 9.63 -20.77 -2.44
CA LEU A 58 8.29 -21.22 -2.05
C LEU A 58 7.46 -20.11 -1.43
N VAL A 59 8.05 -19.36 -0.49
CA VAL A 59 7.35 -18.32 0.26
C VAL A 59 7.01 -17.12 -0.64
N LEU A 60 7.94 -16.68 -1.50
CA LEU A 60 7.67 -15.62 -2.48
C LEU A 60 6.56 -16.02 -3.46
N LEU A 61 6.61 -17.26 -3.97
CA LEU A 61 5.57 -17.79 -4.85
C LEU A 61 4.23 -17.82 -4.12
N ALA A 62 4.14 -18.42 -2.93
CA ALA A 62 2.88 -18.49 -2.20
C ALA A 62 2.30 -17.11 -1.87
N TYR A 63 3.13 -16.14 -1.49
CA TYR A 63 2.69 -14.77 -1.21
C TYR A 63 2.17 -14.07 -2.47
N SER A 64 2.74 -14.35 -3.65
CA SER A 64 2.25 -13.80 -4.93
C SER A 64 0.85 -14.32 -5.31
N TYR A 65 0.41 -15.45 -4.76
CA TYR A 65 -0.95 -15.97 -4.84
C TYR A 65 -1.85 -15.51 -3.67
N GLY A 66 -1.39 -14.61 -2.80
CA GLY A 66 -2.14 -14.17 -1.61
C GLY A 66 -2.19 -15.21 -0.48
N ILE A 67 -1.27 -16.19 -0.46
CA ILE A 67 -1.24 -17.27 0.53
C ILE A 67 -0.19 -16.96 1.61
N PHE A 68 -0.64 -16.39 2.75
CA PHE A 68 0.27 -15.98 3.85
C PHE A 68 0.34 -16.92 5.04
N SER A 69 -0.62 -17.85 5.16
CA SER A 69 -0.65 -18.80 6.28
C SER A 69 0.34 -19.93 6.03
N CYS A 70 1.31 -20.15 6.93
CA CYS A 70 2.32 -21.20 6.75
C CYS A 70 1.71 -22.60 6.54
N ARG A 71 0.53 -22.90 7.12
CA ARG A 71 -0.19 -24.16 6.87
C ARG A 71 -0.76 -24.24 5.46
N LYS A 72 -1.24 -23.11 4.92
CA LYS A 72 -1.68 -23.04 3.53
C LYS A 72 -0.48 -23.10 2.57
N ILE A 73 0.68 -22.55 2.95
CA ILE A 73 1.92 -22.64 2.17
C ILE A 73 2.42 -24.09 2.12
N GLU A 74 2.38 -24.82 3.24
CA GLU A 74 2.69 -26.26 3.25
C GLU A 74 1.76 -27.04 2.30
N ARG A 75 0.45 -26.79 2.38
CA ARG A 75 -0.53 -27.38 1.46
C ARG A 75 -0.25 -26.99 0.00
N PHE A 76 0.09 -25.72 -0.24
CA PHE A 76 0.44 -25.20 -1.55
C PHE A 76 1.69 -25.89 -2.13
N ALA A 77 2.72 -26.16 -1.32
CA ALA A 77 3.90 -26.91 -1.75
C ALA A 77 3.56 -28.35 -2.19
N ARG A 78 2.56 -28.98 -1.54
CA ARG A 78 2.12 -30.35 -1.83
C ARG A 78 1.14 -30.46 -3.00
N GLU A 79 0.36 -29.43 -3.28
CA GLU A 79 -0.76 -29.52 -4.23
C GLU A 79 -0.53 -28.71 -5.52
N ASN A 80 0.36 -27.72 -5.51
CA ASN A 80 0.55 -26.82 -6.65
C ASN A 80 1.73 -27.27 -7.52
N VAL A 81 1.45 -27.60 -8.78
CA VAL A 81 2.45 -28.06 -9.76
C VAL A 81 3.56 -27.04 -10.04
N VAL A 82 3.27 -25.74 -9.97
CA VAL A 82 4.30 -24.68 -10.13
C VAL A 82 5.20 -24.60 -8.90
N ALA A 83 4.62 -24.73 -7.70
CA ALA A 83 5.39 -24.78 -6.48
C ALA A 83 6.32 -26.00 -6.48
N MET A 84 5.80 -27.18 -6.84
CA MET A 84 6.60 -28.40 -6.99
C MET A 84 7.77 -28.22 -7.95
N TRP A 85 7.52 -27.64 -9.13
CA TRP A 85 8.59 -27.35 -10.08
C TRP A 85 9.64 -26.40 -9.50
N LEU A 86 9.20 -25.34 -8.84
CA LEU A 86 10.09 -24.30 -8.31
C LEU A 86 10.93 -24.80 -7.13
N THR A 87 10.37 -25.69 -6.31
CA THR A 87 11.02 -26.24 -5.12
C THR A 87 11.64 -27.61 -5.34
N GLN A 88 11.60 -28.16 -6.56
CA GLN A 88 12.03 -29.52 -6.87
C GLN A 88 11.36 -30.54 -5.94
N GLU A 89 10.04 -30.42 -5.80
CA GLU A 89 9.17 -31.27 -4.98
C GLU A 89 9.47 -31.26 -3.47
N ALA A 90 10.29 -30.32 -2.99
CA ALA A 90 10.47 -30.13 -1.56
C ALA A 90 9.15 -29.72 -0.88
N GLN A 91 8.76 -30.46 0.17
CA GLN A 91 7.52 -30.28 0.93
C GLN A 91 7.79 -29.90 2.39
N PRO A 92 8.36 -28.70 2.67
CA PRO A 92 8.67 -28.28 4.03
C PRO A 92 7.39 -28.15 4.87
N THR A 93 7.44 -28.65 6.10
CA THR A 93 6.33 -28.51 7.05
C THR A 93 6.03 -27.05 7.38
N TYR A 94 4.81 -26.74 7.84
CA TYR A 94 4.45 -25.39 8.27
C TYR A 94 5.39 -24.85 9.37
N ARG A 95 5.99 -25.72 10.20
CA ARG A 95 6.93 -25.33 11.26
C ARG A 95 8.24 -24.84 10.68
N THR A 96 8.77 -25.53 9.67
CA THR A 96 9.99 -25.14 8.94
C THR A 96 9.77 -23.78 8.27
N ILE A 97 8.66 -23.64 7.55
CA ILE A 97 8.28 -22.37 6.89
C ILE A 97 8.14 -21.24 7.92
N ALA A 98 7.43 -21.47 9.03
CA ALA A 98 7.22 -20.45 10.05
C ALA A 98 8.53 -20.00 10.72
N ARG A 99 9.47 -20.92 10.97
CA ARG A 99 10.80 -20.60 11.49
C ARG A 99 11.60 -19.78 10.49
N PHE A 100 11.54 -20.13 9.21
CA PHE A 100 12.24 -19.42 8.15
C PHE A 100 11.74 -17.98 7.96
N VAL A 101 10.42 -17.77 7.87
CA VAL A 101 9.80 -16.43 7.68
C VAL A 101 10.15 -15.44 8.79
N VAL A 102 10.50 -15.93 9.98
CA VAL A 102 10.91 -15.10 11.13
C VAL A 102 12.39 -15.22 11.46
N SER A 103 13.20 -15.89 10.65
CA SER A 103 14.64 -16.06 10.86
C SER A 103 15.43 -14.79 10.57
N ASP A 104 16.69 -14.72 11.01
CA ASP A 104 17.59 -13.62 10.60
C ASP A 104 18.15 -13.88 9.19
N THR A 105 18.24 -15.15 8.77
CA THR A 105 18.62 -15.58 7.42
C THR A 105 17.78 -14.91 6.33
N ILE A 106 16.45 -14.94 6.47
CA ILE A 106 15.56 -14.31 5.48
C ILE A 106 15.73 -12.79 5.42
N GLU A 107 16.09 -12.13 6.53
CA GLU A 107 16.32 -10.68 6.54
C GLU A 107 17.54 -10.32 5.67
N MET A 108 18.63 -11.08 5.79
CA MET A 108 19.81 -10.91 4.93
C MET A 108 19.48 -11.21 3.47
N MET A 109 18.81 -12.34 3.20
CA MET A 109 18.41 -12.70 1.84
C MET A 109 17.48 -11.66 1.20
N LEU A 110 16.53 -11.09 1.95
CA LEU A 110 15.65 -10.04 1.46
C LEU A 110 16.43 -8.76 1.14
N LYS A 111 17.37 -8.36 2.00
CA LYS A 111 18.22 -7.19 1.73
C LYS A 111 18.98 -7.36 0.41
N SER A 112 19.64 -8.50 0.22
CA SER A 112 20.31 -8.83 -1.04
C SER A 112 19.32 -8.90 -2.21
N SER A 113 18.14 -9.49 -2.00
CA SER A 113 17.10 -9.57 -3.04
C SER A 113 16.66 -8.18 -3.53
N PHE A 114 16.45 -7.23 -2.62
CA PHE A 114 16.08 -5.86 -3.00
C PHE A 114 17.23 -5.16 -3.72
N SER A 115 18.49 -5.37 -3.31
CA SER A 115 19.66 -4.81 -3.98
C SER A 115 19.80 -5.34 -5.42
N GLU A 116 19.82 -6.67 -5.59
CA GLU A 116 19.87 -7.34 -6.89
C GLU A 116 18.70 -6.94 -7.80
N PHE A 117 17.49 -6.87 -7.22
CA PHE A 117 16.31 -6.45 -7.95
C PHE A 117 16.42 -5.02 -8.47
N ARG A 118 16.90 -4.08 -7.65
CA ARG A 118 17.14 -2.69 -8.07
C ARG A 118 18.18 -2.61 -9.18
N GLU A 119 19.29 -3.32 -9.05
CA GLU A 119 20.33 -3.36 -10.08
C GLU A 119 19.78 -3.90 -11.40
N TYR A 120 18.99 -4.97 -11.35
CA TYR A 120 18.29 -5.51 -12.51
C TYR A 120 17.36 -4.47 -13.16
N LEU A 121 16.54 -3.76 -12.37
CA LEU A 121 15.64 -2.74 -12.89
C LEU A 121 16.40 -1.61 -13.59
N ARG A 122 17.52 -1.14 -13.00
CA ARG A 122 18.38 -0.10 -13.61
C ARG A 122 19.03 -0.55 -14.91
N LYS A 123 19.67 -1.72 -14.91
CA LYS A 123 20.34 -2.28 -16.10
C LYS A 123 19.38 -2.43 -17.29
N ASN A 124 18.11 -2.67 -17.02
CA ASN A 124 17.07 -2.82 -18.04
C ASN A 124 16.29 -1.53 -18.34
N GLY A 125 16.62 -0.40 -17.70
CA GLY A 125 15.94 0.88 -17.90
C GLY A 125 14.46 0.85 -17.48
N LEU A 126 14.12 0.03 -16.49
CA LEU A 126 12.74 -0.14 -15.99
C LEU A 126 12.38 0.86 -14.89
N ILE A 127 13.36 1.55 -14.32
CA ILE A 127 13.19 2.63 -13.36
C ILE A 127 14.02 3.84 -13.78
N ASP A 128 13.57 5.03 -13.37
CA ASP A 128 14.33 6.27 -13.53
C ASP A 128 14.94 6.74 -12.19
N GLU A 129 15.46 7.96 -12.16
CA GLU A 129 16.18 8.52 -11.00
C GLU A 129 15.28 9.00 -9.86
N ALA A 130 13.98 9.26 -10.11
CA ALA A 130 13.08 9.82 -9.12
C ALA A 130 12.65 8.78 -8.08
N VAL A 131 12.43 9.19 -6.82
CA VAL A 131 11.93 8.30 -5.77
C VAL A 131 10.61 8.82 -5.24
N PHE A 132 9.58 7.97 -5.32
CA PHE A 132 8.23 8.28 -4.85
C PHE A 132 7.99 7.63 -3.49
N ILE A 133 7.72 8.43 -2.47
CA ILE A 133 7.52 8.00 -1.07
C ILE A 133 6.07 8.28 -0.63
N ASP A 134 5.43 7.27 -0.06
CA ASP A 134 4.12 7.41 0.59
C ASP A 134 3.92 6.32 1.66
N GLY A 135 2.91 6.54 2.48
CA GLY A 135 2.58 5.77 3.66
C GLY A 135 1.21 5.08 3.57
N THR A 136 1.15 3.85 4.08
CA THR A 136 -0.10 3.14 4.32
C THR A 136 -0.10 2.42 5.65
N LYS A 137 -1.29 2.27 6.25
CA LYS A 137 -1.43 1.60 7.55
C LYS A 137 -1.93 0.18 7.35
N ILE A 138 -1.29 -0.75 8.06
CA ILE A 138 -1.59 -2.19 8.03
C ILE A 138 -1.83 -2.67 9.47
N LEU A 139 -2.85 -3.52 9.65
CA LEU A 139 -3.25 -4.00 10.97
C LEU A 139 -2.21 -4.96 11.55
N ALA A 140 -1.91 -4.81 12.84
CA ALA A 140 -1.05 -5.73 13.56
C ALA A 140 -1.77 -7.06 13.89
N ASN A 141 -1.00 -8.12 14.17
CA ASN A 141 -1.54 -9.34 14.78
C ASN A 141 -1.80 -9.15 16.28
N ALA A 142 -2.66 -8.20 16.61
CA ALA A 142 -2.97 -7.81 17.98
C ALA A 142 -4.48 -7.82 18.25
N ASN A 143 -4.86 -7.86 19.53
CA ASN A 143 -6.24 -7.67 19.93
C ASN A 143 -6.64 -6.19 19.73
N LYS A 144 -7.78 -5.98 19.05
CA LYS A 144 -8.29 -4.67 18.63
C LYS A 144 -8.63 -3.74 19.80
N TYR A 145 -8.95 -4.28 20.98
CA TYR A 145 -9.50 -3.50 22.10
C TYR A 145 -8.56 -3.40 23.30
N SER A 146 -7.34 -3.94 23.23
CA SER A 146 -6.42 -3.99 24.37
C SER A 146 -5.22 -3.06 24.17
N PHE A 147 -5.22 -1.90 24.86
CA PHE A 147 -4.17 -0.90 24.72
C PHE A 147 -3.77 -0.22 26.03
N VAL A 148 -2.64 0.47 25.96
CA VAL A 148 -2.10 1.33 27.02
C VAL A 148 -1.74 2.68 26.39
N TRP A 149 -2.22 3.77 27.00
CA TRP A 149 -1.92 5.15 26.58
C TRP A 149 -0.92 5.79 27.53
N LYS A 150 0.13 6.42 26.99
CA LYS A 150 1.16 7.12 27.77
C LYS A 150 0.55 8.13 28.75
N LYS A 151 -0.41 8.94 28.27
CA LYS A 151 -1.08 9.96 29.10
C LYS A 151 -1.84 9.36 30.28
N ASN A 152 -2.48 8.21 30.10
CA ASN A 152 -3.17 7.52 31.20
C ASN A 152 -2.17 6.90 32.16
N THR A 153 -1.08 6.30 31.66
CA THR A 153 0.00 5.78 32.50
C THR A 153 0.59 6.88 33.38
N ILE A 154 0.89 8.06 32.82
CA ILE A 154 1.35 9.24 33.61
C ILE A 154 0.34 9.60 34.70
N ARG A 155 -0.93 9.81 34.33
CA ARG A 155 -1.99 10.18 35.28
C ARG A 155 -2.14 9.17 36.42
N TYR A 156 -2.11 7.87 36.11
CA TYR A 156 -2.28 6.80 37.10
C TYR A 156 -1.02 6.54 37.91
N ASP A 157 0.17 6.78 37.35
CA ASP A 157 1.44 6.76 38.08
C ASP A 157 1.47 7.90 39.11
N ASP A 158 1.17 9.14 38.70
CA ASP A 158 1.06 10.31 39.60
C ASP A 158 0.08 10.06 40.75
N LEU A 159 -1.11 9.52 40.43
CA LEU A 159 -2.10 9.15 41.45
C LEU A 159 -1.61 8.04 42.38
N ASN A 160 -0.82 7.09 41.88
CA ASN A 160 -0.24 6.04 42.70
C ASN A 160 0.86 6.59 43.62
N ARG A 161 1.70 7.51 43.13
CA ARG A 161 2.71 8.22 43.92
C ARG A 161 2.08 9.05 45.03
N GLN A 162 1.00 9.78 44.75
CA GLN A 162 0.24 10.53 45.76
C GLN A 162 -0.34 9.59 46.83
N LYS A 163 -0.95 8.47 46.41
CA LYS A 163 -1.48 7.46 47.34
C LYS A 163 -0.38 6.78 48.15
N ALA A 164 0.79 6.54 47.56
CA ALA A 164 1.95 6.01 48.27
C ALA A 164 2.42 7.00 49.33
N LYS A 165 2.63 8.28 48.99
CA LYS A 165 3.00 9.33 49.96
C LYS A 165 2.01 9.43 51.13
N LYS A 166 0.70 9.39 50.84
CA LYS A 166 -0.34 9.38 51.88
C LYS A 166 -0.23 8.13 52.77
N LEU A 167 -0.05 6.95 52.18
CA LEU A 167 0.14 5.70 52.90
C LEU A 167 1.38 5.73 53.81
N LEU A 168 2.48 6.32 53.35
CA LEU A 168 3.69 6.46 54.17
C LEU A 168 3.46 7.36 55.38
N LYS A 169 2.74 8.48 55.19
CA LYS A 169 2.32 9.35 56.29
C LYS A 169 1.41 8.62 57.28
N GLU A 170 0.43 7.85 56.78
CA GLU A 170 -0.46 7.04 57.62
C GLU A 170 0.29 5.94 58.41
N ILE A 171 1.32 5.32 57.82
CA ILE A 171 2.17 4.35 58.53
C ILE A 171 2.96 5.04 59.64
N LYS A 172 3.55 6.21 59.37
CA LYS A 172 4.33 7.00 60.34
C LYS A 172 3.48 7.47 61.53
N GLU A 173 2.25 7.91 61.28
CA GLU A 173 1.32 8.37 62.31
C GLU A 173 0.60 7.21 63.05
N SER A 174 0.83 5.96 62.65
CA SER A 174 0.13 4.80 63.22
C SER A 174 0.83 4.21 64.45
N ILE A 175 0.06 3.46 65.24
CA ILE A 175 0.51 2.70 66.43
C ILE A 175 1.66 1.72 66.11
N VAL A 176 1.87 1.38 64.84
CA VAL A 176 2.90 0.42 64.37
C VAL A 176 4.34 0.94 64.61
N ASN A 177 4.49 2.26 64.86
CA ASN A 177 5.71 2.95 65.31
C ASN A 177 7.00 2.46 64.62
N ILE A 178 7.00 2.53 63.29
CA ILE A 178 8.20 2.23 62.50
C ILE A 178 8.85 3.56 62.16
N ASP A 179 10.03 3.79 62.72
CA ASP A 179 10.78 5.02 62.52
C ASP A 179 11.39 5.01 61.13
N PHE A 180 11.12 6.02 60.30
CA PHE A 180 11.71 6.16 58.96
C PHE A 180 12.02 7.65 58.69
N ALA A 181 13.03 7.95 57.87
CA ALA A 181 13.48 9.32 57.59
C ALA A 181 12.37 10.21 56.99
N ASP A 182 12.33 11.51 57.33
CA ASP A 182 11.27 12.43 56.89
C ASP A 182 11.14 12.58 55.37
N ASP A 183 12.23 12.36 54.64
CA ASP A 183 12.31 12.52 53.19
C ASP A 183 12.12 11.20 52.41
N LEU A 184 11.20 10.33 52.85
CA LEU A 184 10.94 9.07 52.15
C LEU A 184 10.50 9.29 50.70
N THR A 185 11.27 8.70 49.79
CA THR A 185 10.97 8.66 48.37
C THR A 185 10.12 7.44 48.04
N VAL A 186 9.36 7.53 46.93
CA VAL A 186 8.50 6.43 46.44
C VAL A 186 9.33 5.17 46.10
N ASP A 187 10.64 5.33 45.92
CA ASP A 187 11.59 4.27 45.60
C ASP A 187 11.99 3.42 46.82
N GLN A 188 11.68 3.86 48.05
CA GLN A 188 11.98 3.15 49.30
C GLN A 188 10.83 2.24 49.80
N LEU A 189 9.83 1.95 48.95
CA LEU A 189 8.72 1.04 49.32
C LEU A 189 9.20 -0.38 49.71
N ASP A 190 10.36 -0.79 49.21
CA ASP A 190 10.96 -2.11 49.49
C ASP A 190 11.45 -2.21 50.93
N GLU A 191 12.13 -1.16 51.39
CA GLU A 191 12.59 -1.03 52.76
C GLU A 191 11.41 -1.03 53.74
N ILE A 192 10.33 -0.30 53.41
CA ILE A 192 9.13 -0.22 54.23
C ILE A 192 8.41 -1.56 54.32
N CYS A 193 8.36 -2.32 53.22
CA CYS A 193 7.83 -3.69 53.25
C CYS A 193 8.65 -4.57 54.20
N ALA A 194 9.99 -4.52 54.13
CA ALA A 194 10.87 -5.30 54.99
C ALA A 194 10.69 -4.94 56.48
N ARG A 195 10.60 -3.64 56.82
CA ARG A 195 10.37 -3.22 58.21
C ARG A 195 8.99 -3.61 58.74
N LEU A 196 7.95 -3.53 57.90
CA LEU A 196 6.60 -4.01 58.25
C LEU A 196 6.58 -5.53 58.48
N GLU A 197 7.33 -6.31 57.69
CA GLU A 197 7.47 -7.75 57.85
C GLU A 197 8.15 -8.10 59.19
N GLN A 198 9.28 -7.47 59.50
CA GLN A 198 9.96 -7.61 60.79
C GLN A 198 9.06 -7.24 61.98
N ARG A 199 8.29 -6.15 61.85
CA ARG A 199 7.34 -5.75 62.91
C ARG A 199 6.21 -6.76 63.08
N ILE A 200 5.70 -7.36 61.99
CA ILE A 200 4.68 -8.40 62.06
C ILE A 200 5.21 -9.66 62.73
N GLU A 201 6.46 -10.04 62.47
CA GLU A 201 7.13 -11.19 63.10
C GLU A 201 7.24 -11.00 64.61
N TYR A 202 7.79 -9.86 65.06
CA TYR A 202 7.83 -9.47 66.47
C TYR A 202 6.44 -9.47 67.14
N LEU A 203 5.41 -8.95 66.45
CA LEU A 203 4.04 -8.94 66.97
C LEU A 203 3.40 -10.34 67.00
N ASN A 204 3.85 -11.31 66.19
CA ASN A 204 3.39 -12.68 66.29
C ASN A 204 3.91 -13.34 67.57
N GLU A 205 5.19 -13.16 67.88
CA GLU A 205 5.82 -13.69 69.11
C GLU A 205 5.10 -13.14 70.36
N LYS A 206 4.90 -11.82 70.43
CA LYS A 206 4.17 -11.20 71.54
C LYS A 206 2.73 -11.70 71.70
N VAL A 207 2.05 -12.02 70.61
CA VAL A 207 0.67 -12.55 70.66
C VAL A 207 0.65 -13.97 71.20
N GLU A 208 1.67 -14.79 70.91
CA GLU A 208 1.82 -16.13 71.49
C GLU A 208 2.09 -16.06 73.01
N GLU A 209 2.94 -15.14 73.44
CA GLU A 209 3.22 -14.88 74.87
C GLU A 209 2.00 -14.37 75.66
N THR A 210 1.17 -13.53 75.02
CA THR A 210 0.01 -12.86 75.66
C THR A 210 -1.35 -13.46 75.25
N LYS A 211 -1.43 -14.79 75.11
CA LYS A 211 -2.63 -15.51 74.64
C LYS A 211 -3.92 -15.25 75.42
N LYS A 212 -3.84 -14.89 76.71
CA LYS A 212 -5.01 -14.76 77.61
C LYS A 212 -5.57 -13.34 77.78
N ILE A 213 -4.95 -12.32 77.20
CA ILE A 213 -5.38 -10.91 77.36
C ILE A 213 -6.42 -10.56 76.27
N SER A 214 -7.60 -10.05 76.66
CA SER A 214 -8.63 -9.57 75.74
C SER A 214 -9.19 -8.21 76.21
N PRO A 215 -9.12 -7.14 75.39
CA PRO A 215 -8.56 -7.08 74.03
C PRO A 215 -7.03 -7.10 74.02
N ASN A 216 -6.41 -7.92 73.17
CA ASN A 216 -4.94 -7.96 73.01
C ASN A 216 -4.47 -6.80 72.10
N PRO A 217 -3.70 -5.81 72.61
CA PRO A 217 -3.22 -4.68 71.82
C PRO A 217 -2.27 -5.11 70.67
N ALA A 218 -1.39 -6.09 70.92
CA ALA A 218 -0.48 -6.63 69.90
C ALA A 218 -1.25 -7.33 68.76
N LYS A 219 -2.40 -7.94 69.06
CA LYS A 219 -3.28 -8.52 68.02
C LYS A 219 -3.94 -7.44 67.14
N GLN A 220 -4.26 -6.28 67.70
CA GLN A 220 -4.80 -5.13 66.95
C GLN A 220 -3.71 -4.48 66.08
N GLU A 221 -2.53 -4.22 66.65
CA GLU A 221 -1.38 -3.66 65.94
C GLU A 221 -0.91 -4.59 64.79
N ARG A 222 -0.94 -5.91 65.01
CA ARG A 222 -0.61 -6.88 63.95
C ARG A 222 -1.58 -6.79 62.77
N ARG A 223 -2.87 -6.57 63.02
CA ARG A 223 -3.88 -6.43 61.96
C ARG A 223 -3.66 -5.16 61.14
N THR A 224 -3.34 -4.05 61.80
CA THR A 224 -3.01 -2.78 61.11
C THR A 224 -1.70 -2.90 60.33
N ALA A 225 -0.65 -3.50 60.89
CA ALA A 225 0.61 -3.75 60.19
C ALA A 225 0.42 -4.65 58.96
N LYS A 226 -0.35 -5.74 59.05
CA LYS A 226 -0.68 -6.61 57.89
C LYS A 226 -1.48 -5.86 56.82
N LYS A 227 -2.41 -4.98 57.22
CA LYS A 227 -3.16 -4.12 56.29
C LYS A 227 -2.22 -3.18 55.54
N TYR A 228 -1.31 -2.50 56.24
CA TYR A 228 -0.34 -1.61 55.62
C TYR A 228 0.63 -2.37 54.72
N LEU A 229 1.17 -3.52 55.15
CA LEU A 229 2.04 -4.35 54.30
C LEU A 229 1.36 -4.73 52.99
N LYS A 230 0.10 -5.16 53.03
CA LYS A 230 -0.68 -5.47 51.83
C LYS A 230 -0.81 -4.24 50.92
N GLN A 231 -1.17 -3.09 51.47
CA GLN A 231 -1.31 -1.84 50.71
C GLN A 231 0.02 -1.38 50.11
N THR A 232 1.13 -1.44 50.87
CA THR A 232 2.48 -1.08 50.40
C THR A 232 2.93 -2.00 49.27
N ARG A 233 2.74 -3.33 49.40
CA ARG A 233 3.01 -4.30 48.33
C ARG A 233 2.19 -4.03 47.07
N GLU A 234 0.90 -3.71 47.20
CA GLU A 234 0.05 -3.33 46.06
C GLU A 234 0.56 -2.05 45.36
N ARG A 235 1.07 -1.07 46.12
CA ARG A 235 1.67 0.16 45.55
C ARG A 235 2.98 -0.12 44.85
N LYS A 236 3.85 -0.93 45.45
CA LYS A 236 5.11 -1.41 44.86
C LYS A 236 4.86 -2.10 43.52
N GLN A 237 3.94 -3.08 43.48
CA GLN A 237 3.58 -3.78 42.24
C GLN A 237 3.07 -2.82 41.15
N LYS A 238 2.30 -1.80 41.54
CA LYS A 238 1.85 -0.76 40.59
C LYS A 238 3.01 0.10 40.08
N ASN A 239 3.97 0.48 40.92
CA ASN A 239 5.17 1.21 40.48
C ASN A 239 5.98 0.40 39.47
N SER A 240 6.29 -0.87 39.77
CA SER A 240 7.00 -1.75 38.83
C SER A 240 6.24 -1.88 37.51
N LYS A 241 4.91 -2.06 37.56
CA LYS A 241 4.07 -2.12 36.37
C LYS A 241 4.11 -0.82 35.56
N TYR A 242 4.07 0.36 36.20
CA TYR A 242 4.15 1.62 35.45
C TYR A 242 5.54 1.86 34.88
N ALA A 243 6.60 1.48 35.60
CA ALA A 243 7.98 1.52 35.08
C ALA A 243 8.12 0.64 33.82
N GLU A 244 7.61 -0.59 33.84
CA GLU A 244 7.55 -1.47 32.66
C GLU A 244 6.74 -0.83 31.52
N GLN A 245 5.59 -0.22 31.82
CA GLN A 245 4.79 0.48 30.82
C GLN A 245 5.56 1.65 30.19
N PHE A 246 6.30 2.43 30.97
CA PHE A 246 7.13 3.51 30.46
C PHE A 246 8.27 2.99 29.57
N ALA A 247 8.92 1.90 29.99
CA ALA A 247 9.96 1.24 29.19
C ALA A 247 9.43 0.75 27.83
N ILE A 248 8.24 0.13 27.82
CA ILE A 248 7.61 -0.35 26.57
C ILE A 248 7.17 0.81 25.68
N VAL A 249 6.51 1.84 26.24
CA VAL A 249 6.01 2.98 25.46
C VAL A 249 7.16 3.75 24.81
N GLY A 250 8.22 4.02 25.59
CA GLY A 250 9.32 4.88 25.19
C GLY A 250 8.83 6.25 24.71
N GLU A 251 9.19 6.60 23.47
CA GLU A 251 8.81 7.87 22.83
C GLU A 251 7.38 7.89 22.26
N ARG A 252 6.73 6.73 22.15
CA ARG A 252 5.41 6.61 21.51
C ARG A 252 4.30 7.13 22.42
N ASN A 253 3.10 7.34 21.86
CA ASN A 253 1.92 7.75 22.63
C ASN A 253 1.08 6.57 23.15
N SER A 254 1.19 5.40 22.52
CA SER A 254 0.43 4.20 22.87
C SER A 254 1.08 2.92 22.34
N TYR A 255 0.65 1.78 22.89
CA TYR A 255 1.00 0.46 22.37
C TYR A 255 -0.11 -0.57 22.65
N SER A 256 -0.06 -1.72 21.95
CA SER A 256 -0.97 -2.85 22.19
C SER A 256 -0.43 -3.81 23.24
N LYS A 257 -1.31 -4.30 24.13
CA LYS A 257 -0.93 -5.27 25.17
C LYS A 257 -0.48 -6.63 24.62
N THR A 258 -0.90 -6.98 23.40
CA THR A 258 -0.58 -8.28 22.78
C THR A 258 0.58 -8.21 21.80
N ASP A 259 0.81 -7.04 21.20
CA ASP A 259 1.95 -6.76 20.32
C ASP A 259 2.53 -5.40 20.73
N ASN A 260 3.51 -5.43 21.63
CA ASN A 260 4.03 -4.23 22.29
C ASN A 260 4.67 -3.23 21.31
N ASP A 261 5.04 -3.67 20.12
CA ASP A 261 5.62 -2.81 19.07
C ASP A 261 4.56 -2.12 18.20
N ALA A 262 3.31 -2.57 18.24
CA ALA A 262 2.21 -1.99 17.47
C ALA A 262 1.63 -0.76 18.17
N THR A 263 1.43 0.32 17.41
CA THR A 263 0.85 1.58 17.90
C THR A 263 -0.62 1.68 17.48
N PHE A 264 -1.44 2.39 18.26
CA PHE A 264 -2.83 2.64 17.88
C PHE A 264 -2.90 3.78 16.85
N MET A 265 -3.47 3.48 15.69
CA MET A 265 -3.57 4.41 14.58
C MET A 265 -4.99 4.43 14.01
N ARG A 266 -5.40 5.56 13.44
CA ARG A 266 -6.63 5.60 12.62
C ARG A 266 -6.33 4.91 11.28
N MET A 267 -7.08 3.86 10.98
CA MET A 267 -6.94 3.11 9.74
C MET A 267 -7.61 3.86 8.59
N LYS A 268 -7.11 3.69 7.35
CA LYS A 268 -7.77 4.23 6.15
C LYS A 268 -9.11 3.52 5.90
N GLU A 269 -9.16 2.21 6.13
CA GLU A 269 -10.38 1.41 6.05
C GLU A 269 -11.11 1.42 7.40
N ASP A 270 -12.15 2.25 7.50
CA ASP A 270 -13.06 2.32 8.63
C ASP A 270 -14.52 2.13 8.18
N PRO A 271 -14.96 0.86 7.95
CA PRO A 271 -16.31 0.57 7.46
C PRO A 271 -17.41 1.13 8.38
N MET A 272 -17.13 1.26 9.68
CA MET A 272 -18.08 1.78 10.67
C MET A 272 -18.06 3.31 10.78
N LYS A 273 -17.14 4.01 10.08
CA LYS A 273 -16.92 5.47 10.13
C LYS A 273 -16.87 6.06 11.55
N ASN A 274 -16.46 5.27 12.54
CA ASN A 274 -16.45 5.67 13.94
C ASN A 274 -15.12 6.29 14.38
N GLY A 275 -14.12 6.33 13.50
CA GLY A 275 -12.80 6.90 13.74
C GLY A 275 -11.99 6.13 14.78
N GLN A 276 -12.37 4.88 15.10
CA GLN A 276 -11.74 4.08 16.14
C GLN A 276 -10.31 3.71 15.74
N THR A 277 -9.37 3.95 16.64
CA THR A 277 -7.97 3.56 16.44
C THR A 277 -7.82 2.06 16.61
N LYS A 278 -7.00 1.44 15.75
CA LYS A 278 -6.66 0.01 15.79
C LYS A 278 -5.15 -0.14 15.89
N PRO A 279 -4.64 -1.23 16.51
CA PRO A 279 -3.22 -1.49 16.55
C PRO A 279 -2.71 -1.80 15.14
N GLY A 280 -1.67 -1.10 14.72
CA GLY A 280 -1.11 -1.24 13.39
C GLY A 280 0.29 -0.68 13.28
N TYR A 281 0.85 -0.84 12.10
CA TYR A 281 2.14 -0.29 11.70
C TYR A 281 1.93 0.66 10.51
N ASN A 282 2.67 1.76 10.50
CA ASN A 282 2.70 2.67 9.36
C ASN A 282 3.82 2.19 8.41
N LEU A 283 3.43 1.59 7.29
CA LEU A 283 4.31 1.15 6.22
C LEU A 283 4.65 2.35 5.34
N GLN A 284 5.94 2.63 5.21
CA GLN A 284 6.50 3.58 4.27
C GLN A 284 7.15 2.80 3.14
N VAL A 285 6.87 3.17 1.89
CA VAL A 285 7.45 2.53 0.70
C VAL A 285 8.08 3.60 -0.19
N ALA A 286 9.27 3.30 -0.70
CA ALA A 286 9.90 4.00 -1.80
C ALA A 286 9.62 3.22 -3.08
N ALA A 287 9.10 3.91 -4.09
CA ALA A 287 8.67 3.31 -5.33
C ALA A 287 9.19 4.05 -6.56
N ASN A 288 9.33 3.31 -7.65
CA ASN A 288 9.55 3.83 -9.00
C ASN A 288 8.96 2.88 -10.02
N ASN A 289 8.31 3.43 -11.05
CA ASN A 289 7.56 2.70 -12.06
C ASN A 289 6.66 1.62 -11.43
N GLN A 290 6.00 1.91 -10.30
CA GLN A 290 5.19 1.00 -9.48
C GLN A 290 5.92 -0.26 -8.94
N PHE A 291 7.25 -0.26 -8.86
CA PHE A 291 8.01 -1.28 -8.13
C PHE A 291 8.33 -0.74 -6.74
N ALA A 292 8.20 -1.59 -5.71
CA ALA A 292 8.69 -1.25 -4.37
C ALA A 292 10.21 -1.44 -4.34
N LEU A 293 10.96 -0.36 -4.12
CA LEU A 293 12.43 -0.38 -4.11
C LEU A 293 12.99 -0.56 -2.70
N ASP A 294 12.32 0.03 -1.72
CA ASP A 294 12.65 -0.06 -0.30
C ASP A 294 11.41 0.22 0.57
N TYR A 295 11.47 -0.15 1.85
CA TYR A 295 10.37 0.00 2.78
C TYR A 295 10.82 0.10 4.25
N THR A 296 10.01 0.73 5.08
CA THR A 296 10.18 0.67 6.53
C THR A 296 8.85 0.70 7.27
N LEU A 297 8.82 0.09 8.46
CA LEU A 297 7.68 0.13 9.36
C LEU A 297 7.93 1.12 10.49
N ALA A 298 7.19 2.22 10.47
CA ALA A 298 7.23 3.25 11.48
C ALA A 298 6.16 3.03 12.56
N PRO A 299 6.51 3.26 13.84
CA PRO A 299 5.53 3.25 14.92
C PRO A 299 4.69 4.54 14.97
N ASN A 300 5.06 5.57 14.21
CA ASN A 300 4.43 6.88 14.22
C ASN A 300 3.16 6.88 13.33
N PRO A 301 2.00 7.32 13.85
CA PRO A 301 0.75 7.33 13.08
C PRO A 301 0.69 8.39 11.96
N THR A 302 1.52 9.42 12.04
CA THR A 302 1.56 10.56 11.11
C THR A 302 2.84 10.53 10.30
N ASP A 303 2.72 10.82 9.01
CA ASP A 303 3.79 10.62 8.03
C ASP A 303 4.95 11.61 8.17
N MET A 304 4.69 12.84 8.66
CA MET A 304 5.71 13.87 8.94
C MET A 304 6.95 13.33 9.67
N ARG A 305 6.79 12.50 10.70
CA ARG A 305 7.89 11.98 11.53
C ARG A 305 8.47 10.65 11.02
N THR A 306 8.09 10.23 9.82
CA THR A 306 8.52 8.95 9.25
C THR A 306 9.54 9.12 8.13
N LEU A 307 9.62 10.31 7.51
CA LEU A 307 10.52 10.56 6.39
C LEU A 307 11.99 10.43 6.77
N ILE A 308 12.45 11.19 7.77
CA ILE A 308 13.86 11.18 8.19
C ILE A 308 14.30 9.75 8.58
N PRO A 309 13.61 9.03 9.49
CA PRO A 309 14.01 7.66 9.82
C PRO A 309 13.95 6.69 8.63
N PHE A 310 13.15 6.98 7.61
CA PHE A 310 13.08 6.17 6.41
C PHE A 310 14.27 6.45 5.47
N LEU A 311 14.56 7.71 5.17
CA LEU A 311 15.69 8.14 4.35
C LEU A 311 17.05 7.78 4.98
N GLU A 312 17.14 7.72 6.31
CA GLU A 312 18.37 7.28 7.00
C GLU A 312 18.64 5.79 6.86
N LYS A 313 17.59 4.97 6.78
CA LYS A 313 17.70 3.52 6.66
C LYS A 313 17.76 3.03 5.23
N MET A 314 17.27 3.84 4.31
CA MET A 314 17.21 3.53 2.89
C MET A 314 18.63 3.34 2.36
N ASP A 315 18.81 2.33 1.52
CA ASP A 315 20.11 2.12 0.88
C ASP A 315 20.43 3.34 -0.02
N ALA A 316 21.69 3.80 0.02
CA ALA A 316 22.11 5.01 -0.70
C ALA A 316 21.92 4.91 -2.22
N ASP A 317 21.87 3.69 -2.76
CA ASP A 317 21.64 3.45 -4.18
C ASP A 317 20.19 3.75 -4.61
N VAL A 318 19.23 3.80 -3.68
CA VAL A 318 17.81 4.05 -4.01
C VAL A 318 17.59 5.51 -4.42
N ILE A 319 18.26 6.46 -3.77
CA ILE A 319 18.08 7.90 -3.99
C ILE A 319 19.08 8.37 -5.03
N GLN A 320 18.63 8.53 -6.28
CA GLN A 320 19.46 8.97 -7.40
C GLN A 320 18.95 10.25 -8.08
N GLY A 321 17.90 10.86 -7.53
CA GLY A 321 17.20 11.97 -8.15
C GLY A 321 16.15 12.57 -7.22
N PRO A 322 15.13 13.25 -7.79
CA PRO A 322 14.16 14.00 -7.00
C PRO A 322 13.38 13.13 -5.99
N ILE A 323 13.26 13.60 -4.76
CA ILE A 323 12.48 12.97 -3.69
C ILE A 323 11.05 13.52 -3.73
N VAL A 324 10.07 12.65 -3.98
CA VAL A 324 8.68 13.01 -4.21
C VAL A 324 7.80 12.41 -3.12
N ALA A 325 7.02 13.22 -2.40
CA ALA A 325 6.15 12.73 -1.34
C ALA A 325 4.88 13.59 -1.18
N ASP A 326 3.92 13.11 -0.38
CA ASP A 326 2.68 13.85 -0.10
C ASP A 326 2.88 15.09 0.79
N ALA A 327 1.87 15.96 0.83
CA ALA A 327 1.86 17.15 1.68
C ALA A 327 2.02 16.83 3.18
N GLY A 328 1.61 15.63 3.60
CA GLY A 328 1.76 15.14 4.97
C GLY A 328 3.22 15.00 5.44
N TYR A 329 4.17 14.95 4.51
CA TYR A 329 5.61 14.93 4.79
C TYR A 329 6.23 16.32 4.83
N GLY A 330 5.54 17.35 4.33
CA GLY A 330 6.07 18.70 4.22
C GLY A 330 6.22 19.38 5.57
N SER A 331 7.46 19.48 6.07
CA SER A 331 7.78 20.13 7.33
C SER A 331 9.22 20.66 7.36
N GLU A 332 9.45 21.70 8.16
CA GLU A 332 10.76 22.35 8.30
C GLU A 332 11.90 21.36 8.62
N PRO A 333 11.79 20.43 9.60
CA PRO A 333 12.88 19.49 9.87
C PRO A 333 13.16 18.54 8.70
N ASN A 334 12.12 18.16 7.94
CA ASN A 334 12.28 17.26 6.81
C ASN A 334 12.98 17.95 5.64
N TYR A 335 12.67 19.22 5.38
CA TYR A 335 13.33 19.98 4.31
C TYR A 335 14.78 20.27 4.66
N GLU A 336 15.06 20.70 5.89
CA GLU A 336 16.43 20.91 6.39
C GLU A 336 17.25 19.63 6.24
N PHE A 337 16.73 18.49 6.70
CA PHE A 337 17.43 17.20 6.58
C PHE A 337 17.73 16.81 5.12
N ILE A 338 16.79 17.05 4.19
CA ILE A 338 17.01 16.75 2.78
C ILE A 338 18.07 17.66 2.18
N GLU A 339 18.06 18.96 2.49
CA GLU A 339 19.10 19.88 2.00
C GLU A 339 20.47 19.55 2.56
N ASP A 340 20.57 19.25 3.86
CA ASP A 340 21.84 18.95 4.53
C ASP A 340 22.46 17.64 4.02
N LYS A 341 21.65 16.60 3.83
CA LYS A 341 22.14 15.25 3.48
C LYS A 341 22.14 14.98 1.97
N PHE A 342 21.19 15.55 1.24
CA PHE A 342 20.92 15.25 -0.16
C PHE A 342 20.81 16.53 -1.02
N GLY A 343 21.47 17.63 -0.63
CA GLY A 343 21.31 18.97 -1.24
C GLY A 343 21.54 19.07 -2.75
N VAL A 344 22.05 18.02 -3.40
CA VAL A 344 22.13 17.86 -4.86
C VAL A 344 20.75 17.60 -5.49
N PHE A 345 19.84 16.95 -4.76
CA PHE A 345 18.54 16.49 -5.26
C PHE A 345 17.41 17.44 -4.89
N ASP A 346 16.48 17.61 -5.82
CA ASP A 346 15.24 18.35 -5.57
C ASP A 346 14.28 17.57 -4.66
N TYR A 347 13.60 18.29 -3.77
CA TYR A 347 12.46 17.76 -3.03
C TYR A 347 11.14 18.32 -3.59
N LEU A 348 10.29 17.41 -4.08
CA LEU A 348 8.97 17.70 -4.64
C LEU A 348 7.89 17.27 -3.63
N ILE A 349 7.89 17.94 -2.49
CA ILE A 349 7.01 17.64 -1.36
C ILE A 349 6.26 18.94 -1.04
N PRO A 350 4.94 19.03 -1.31
CA PRO A 350 4.17 20.19 -0.90
C PRO A 350 4.12 20.31 0.62
N TYR A 351 3.86 21.50 1.14
CA TYR A 351 3.52 21.67 2.55
C TYR A 351 2.00 21.80 2.73
N ASN A 352 1.50 21.46 3.91
CA ASN A 352 0.06 21.29 4.19
C ASN A 352 -0.84 22.49 3.84
N THR A 353 -0.32 23.73 3.88
CA THR A 353 -1.10 24.94 3.58
C THR A 353 -1.00 25.39 2.13
N MET A 354 -0.13 24.79 1.31
CA MET A 354 0.19 25.29 -0.05
C MET A 354 -1.05 25.46 -0.92
N LEU A 355 -1.89 24.42 -1.05
CA LEU A 355 -3.13 24.49 -1.85
C LEU A 355 -4.16 25.44 -1.23
N LYS A 356 -4.18 25.58 0.11
CA LYS A 356 -5.11 26.49 0.80
C LYS A 356 -4.76 27.96 0.53
N GLU A 357 -3.47 28.27 0.43
CA GLU A 357 -2.96 29.62 0.15
C GLU A 357 -3.41 30.17 -1.21
N GLU A 358 -3.78 29.30 -2.15
CA GLU A 358 -4.31 29.70 -3.47
C GLU A 358 -5.79 30.07 -3.44
N THR A 359 -6.53 29.65 -2.41
CA THR A 359 -7.97 29.92 -2.32
C THR A 359 -8.27 31.39 -2.03
N LYS A 360 -9.32 31.95 -2.65
CA LYS A 360 -9.75 33.35 -2.40
C LYS A 360 -9.95 33.63 -0.91
N ARG A 361 -10.61 32.71 -0.19
CA ARG A 361 -10.86 32.80 1.25
C ARG A 361 -9.58 32.95 2.07
N TRP A 362 -8.48 32.30 1.68
CA TRP A 362 -7.21 32.43 2.38
C TRP A 362 -6.51 33.75 2.05
N ARG A 363 -6.51 34.16 0.78
CA ARG A 363 -5.89 35.42 0.34
C ARG A 363 -6.58 36.66 0.88
N SER A 364 -7.90 36.59 1.09
CA SER A 364 -8.67 37.67 1.70
C SER A 364 -8.68 37.63 3.24
N ASP A 365 -8.08 36.62 3.88
CA ASP A 365 -8.04 36.53 5.34
C ASP A 365 -6.98 37.48 5.91
N GLU A 366 -7.43 38.63 6.41
CA GLU A 366 -6.62 39.68 7.04
C GLU A 366 -5.80 39.18 8.25
N ARG A 367 -6.20 38.06 8.87
CA ARG A 367 -5.48 37.49 10.03
C ARG A 367 -4.19 36.78 9.64
N LYS A 368 -3.96 36.53 8.34
CA LYS A 368 -2.78 35.83 7.83
C LYS A 368 -1.66 36.83 7.56
N VAL A 369 -0.61 36.78 8.37
CA VAL A 369 0.54 37.68 8.26
C VAL A 369 1.23 37.60 6.89
N MET A 370 1.17 36.45 6.22
CA MET A 370 1.70 36.29 4.86
C MET A 370 0.96 37.11 3.77
N ASN A 371 -0.24 37.61 4.07
CA ASN A 371 -1.00 38.50 3.17
C ASN A 371 -0.70 39.98 3.48
N TRP A 372 0.08 40.29 4.52
CA TRP A 372 0.45 41.64 4.91
C TRP A 372 1.54 42.17 3.98
N HIS A 373 1.63 43.50 3.83
CA HIS A 373 2.71 44.09 3.05
C HIS A 373 4.02 43.99 3.84
N TYR A 374 5.06 43.43 3.24
CA TYR A 374 6.39 43.33 3.82
C TYR A 374 7.36 44.22 3.05
N ASN A 375 8.03 45.12 3.75
CA ASN A 375 9.12 45.91 3.21
C ASN A 375 10.45 45.22 3.55
N ALA A 376 11.19 44.81 2.53
CA ALA A 376 12.44 44.08 2.68
C ALA A 376 13.64 44.99 2.98
N GLU A 377 13.60 46.27 2.59
CA GLU A 377 14.71 47.23 2.79
C GLU A 377 14.82 47.63 4.26
N ASP A 378 13.69 47.92 4.89
CA ASP A 378 13.60 48.41 6.27
C ASP A 378 13.17 47.32 7.28
N ASP A 379 13.01 46.06 6.83
CA ASP A 379 12.58 44.88 7.61
C ASP A 379 11.36 45.15 8.52
N TYR A 380 10.21 45.51 7.93
CA TYR A 380 8.94 45.69 8.65
C TYR A 380 7.71 45.15 7.89
N TYR A 381 6.64 44.88 8.63
CA TYR A 381 5.33 44.50 8.07
C TYR A 381 4.28 45.58 8.31
N ILE A 382 3.35 45.76 7.38
CA ILE A 382 2.15 46.60 7.55
C ILE A 382 0.92 45.70 7.52
N ASP A 383 0.12 45.73 8.60
CA ASP A 383 -1.14 44.98 8.65
C ASP A 383 -2.27 45.68 7.86
N PRO A 384 -3.41 45.03 7.61
CA PRO A 384 -4.54 45.63 6.88
C PRO A 384 -5.16 46.86 7.53
N LYS A 385 -4.79 47.16 8.79
CA LYS A 385 -5.20 48.35 9.53
C LYS A 385 -4.14 49.45 9.50
N ASN A 386 -3.16 49.33 8.61
CA ASN A 386 -2.03 50.24 8.45
C ASN A 386 -1.14 50.38 9.71
N VAL A 387 -1.13 49.38 10.59
CA VAL A 387 -0.21 49.35 11.74
C VAL A 387 1.13 48.77 11.30
N ARG A 388 2.22 49.51 11.51
CA ARG A 388 3.59 49.07 11.23
C ARG A 388 4.12 48.17 12.34
N PHE A 389 4.75 47.06 11.95
CA PHE A 389 5.38 46.07 12.82
C PHE A 389 6.88 46.03 12.53
N ASN A 390 7.69 46.60 13.43
CA ASN A 390 9.13 46.68 13.28
C ASN A 390 9.84 45.46 13.89
N PHE A 391 10.98 45.09 13.31
CA PHE A 391 11.83 44.04 13.88
C PHE A 391 12.26 44.43 15.29
N LYS A 392 12.06 43.52 16.25
CA LYS A 392 12.41 43.72 17.65
C LYS A 392 13.62 42.90 18.07
N ARG A 393 13.58 41.57 17.82
CA ARG A 393 14.63 40.62 18.24
C ARG A 393 14.44 39.26 17.60
N TYR A 394 15.49 38.45 17.67
CA TYR A 394 15.40 37.01 17.47
C TYR A 394 14.81 36.30 18.70
N ALA A 395 14.13 35.19 18.45
CA ALA A 395 13.65 34.25 19.46
C ALA A 395 13.78 32.83 18.93
N TYR A 396 13.89 31.86 19.82
CA TYR A 396 13.78 30.45 19.47
C TYR A 396 12.73 29.77 20.33
N ARG A 397 12.14 28.69 19.81
CA ARG A 397 11.22 27.82 20.55
C ARG A 397 11.49 26.37 20.21
N HIS A 398 11.39 25.49 21.19
CA HIS A 398 11.39 24.06 20.94
C HIS A 398 9.95 23.61 20.67
N ASP A 399 9.78 22.77 19.63
CA ASP A 399 8.52 22.05 19.45
C ASP A 399 8.36 20.98 20.56
N THR A 400 7.18 20.38 20.64
CA THR A 400 6.84 19.24 21.51
C THR A 400 7.85 18.08 21.42
N TYR A 401 8.57 17.99 20.30
CA TYR A 401 9.54 16.94 19.99
C TYR A 401 11.00 17.40 20.09
N GLY A 402 11.26 18.58 20.67
CA GLY A 402 12.64 19.07 20.91
C GLY A 402 13.33 19.71 19.70
N TYR A 403 12.66 19.84 18.56
CA TYR A 403 13.22 20.56 17.40
C TYR A 403 13.21 22.07 17.66
N LYS A 404 14.38 22.72 17.52
CA LYS A 404 14.55 24.16 17.73
C LYS A 404 14.16 24.94 16.48
N ARG A 405 13.14 25.78 16.59
CA ARG A 405 12.73 26.73 15.53
C ARG A 405 13.18 28.13 15.86
N ASN A 406 13.73 28.81 14.85
CA ASN A 406 14.18 30.20 14.96
C ASN A 406 13.09 31.14 14.41
N PHE A 407 12.84 32.24 15.12
CA PHE A 407 11.84 33.23 14.77
C PHE A 407 12.41 34.64 14.83
N LYS A 408 12.04 35.48 13.85
CA LYS A 408 12.10 36.93 13.96
C LYS A 408 10.81 37.42 14.63
N VAL A 409 10.95 38.20 15.70
CA VAL A 409 9.83 38.81 16.41
C VAL A 409 9.68 40.25 15.96
N TYR A 410 8.50 40.60 15.46
CA TYR A 410 8.15 41.99 15.13
C TYR A 410 7.09 42.48 16.11
N GLU A 411 7.18 43.76 16.47
CA GLU A 411 6.30 44.42 17.43
C GLU A 411 5.61 45.61 16.76
N ALA A 412 4.31 45.77 17.02
CA ALA A 412 3.52 46.89 16.51
C ALA A 412 4.01 48.22 17.08
N GLU A 413 4.02 49.27 16.26
CA GLU A 413 4.24 50.63 16.74
C GLU A 413 3.08 51.07 17.64
N LYS A 414 3.41 51.37 18.90
CA LYS A 414 2.42 51.69 19.93
C LYS A 414 1.85 53.11 19.78
N PHE A 415 2.65 54.03 19.27
CA PHE A 415 2.32 55.44 19.18
C PHE A 415 2.31 55.89 17.73
N ASP A 416 1.29 56.65 17.34
CA ASP A 416 1.24 57.32 16.03
C ASP A 416 2.11 58.59 16.04
N GLU A 417 2.24 59.28 14.89
CA GLU A 417 3.09 60.49 14.73
C GLU A 417 2.80 61.59 15.78
N ASP A 418 1.56 61.70 16.24
CA ASP A 418 1.11 62.63 17.27
C ASP A 418 1.40 62.17 18.73
N ARG A 419 2.17 61.10 18.93
CA ARG A 419 2.43 60.43 20.22
C ARG A 419 1.18 59.92 20.95
N LYS A 420 0.05 59.77 20.25
CA LYS A 420 -1.17 59.15 20.78
C LYS A 420 -1.06 57.63 20.66
N GLU A 421 -1.57 56.90 21.66
CA GLU A 421 -1.59 55.44 21.62
C GLU A 421 -2.53 54.94 20.53
N ASN A 422 -2.01 54.11 19.61
CA ASN A 422 -2.81 53.50 18.56
C ASN A 422 -3.59 52.29 19.13
N PRO A 423 -4.92 52.33 19.23
CA PRO A 423 -5.70 51.23 19.80
C PRO A 423 -5.60 49.96 18.94
N ASN A 424 -5.31 50.08 17.64
CA ASN A 424 -5.13 48.92 16.75
C ASN A 424 -3.78 48.22 16.94
N ALA A 425 -2.79 48.87 17.55
CA ALA A 425 -1.50 48.27 17.90
C ALA A 425 -1.57 47.39 19.16
N LEU A 426 -2.67 47.47 19.92
CA LEU A 426 -2.86 46.75 21.18
C LEU A 426 -3.73 45.50 21.00
N THR A 427 -3.49 44.50 21.83
CA THR A 427 -4.34 43.31 21.98
C THR A 427 -5.54 43.64 22.87
N LYS A 428 -6.57 42.78 22.88
CA LYS A 428 -7.75 42.92 23.76
C LYS A 428 -7.41 43.04 25.26
N LYS A 429 -6.20 42.64 25.67
CA LYS A 429 -5.69 42.72 27.06
C LYS A 429 -4.76 43.93 27.29
N GLY A 430 -4.68 44.88 26.35
CA GLY A 430 -3.84 46.08 26.46
C GLY A 430 -2.35 45.89 26.15
N ASN A 431 -1.91 44.67 25.79
CA ASN A 431 -0.50 44.43 25.42
C ASN A 431 -0.24 44.75 23.96
N VAL A 432 0.93 45.29 23.63
CA VAL A 432 1.36 45.53 22.23
C VAL A 432 1.36 44.23 21.42
N ARG A 433 0.79 44.28 20.22
CA ARG A 433 0.70 43.14 19.29
C ARG A 433 2.10 42.74 18.82
N LYS A 434 2.34 41.42 18.74
CA LYS A 434 3.59 40.84 18.25
C LYS A 434 3.31 39.74 17.24
N ILE A 435 4.13 39.67 16.20
CA ILE A 435 4.12 38.57 15.22
C ILE A 435 5.46 37.82 15.27
N TYR A 436 5.41 36.53 14.94
CA TYR A 436 6.56 35.63 14.94
C TYR A 436 6.67 35.03 13.55
N ILE A 437 7.71 35.40 12.82
CA ILE A 437 7.98 34.90 11.48
C ILE A 437 9.14 33.92 11.56
N ASN A 438 9.00 32.75 10.95
CA ASN A 438 10.09 31.78 10.81
C ASN A 438 10.72 31.95 9.41
N PRO A 439 11.90 32.59 9.29
CA PRO A 439 12.52 32.85 7.99
C PRO A 439 12.92 31.56 7.26
N GLN A 440 13.40 30.55 7.99
CA GLN A 440 13.83 29.27 7.43
C GLN A 440 12.64 28.51 6.82
N TRP A 441 11.49 28.55 7.49
CA TRP A 441 10.25 27.98 6.95
C TRP A 441 9.76 28.70 5.70
N GLU A 442 9.83 30.04 5.65
CA GLU A 442 9.45 30.80 4.45
C GLU A 442 10.42 30.57 3.29
N TYR A 443 11.72 30.41 3.56
CA TYR A 443 12.71 29.97 2.56
C TYR A 443 12.32 28.63 1.95
N PHE A 444 12.05 27.60 2.77
CA PHE A 444 11.67 26.29 2.26
C PHE A 444 10.35 26.33 1.47
N LYS A 445 9.34 27.07 1.94
CA LYS A 445 8.10 27.27 1.19
C LYS A 445 8.35 27.91 -0.17
N GLY A 446 9.18 28.95 -0.23
CA GLY A 446 9.58 29.60 -1.47
C GLY A 446 10.21 28.62 -2.45
N LYS A 447 11.18 27.83 -1.99
CA LYS A 447 11.86 26.82 -2.80
C LYS A 447 10.91 25.72 -3.31
N VAL A 448 10.01 25.22 -2.45
CA VAL A 448 8.97 24.25 -2.85
C VAL A 448 8.03 24.83 -3.90
N LYS A 449 7.59 26.09 -3.74
CA LYS A 449 6.76 26.78 -4.73
C LYS A 449 7.46 26.89 -6.07
N THR A 450 8.72 27.31 -6.07
CA THR A 450 9.53 27.43 -7.30
C THR A 450 9.70 26.07 -7.98
N ASN A 451 10.02 25.02 -7.21
CA ASN A 451 10.19 23.67 -7.73
C ASN A 451 8.90 23.10 -8.32
N LEU A 452 7.75 23.27 -7.65
CA LEU A 452 6.46 22.74 -8.13
C LEU A 452 5.81 23.61 -9.23
N SER A 453 6.20 24.88 -9.35
CA SER A 453 5.77 25.75 -10.46
C SER A 453 6.48 25.42 -11.77
N ASN A 454 7.68 24.83 -11.70
CA ASN A 454 8.39 24.35 -12.88
C ASN A 454 7.60 23.20 -13.54
N THR A 455 7.33 23.32 -14.84
CA THR A 455 6.50 22.38 -15.61
C THR A 455 7.06 20.95 -15.64
N GLU A 456 8.38 20.77 -15.79
CA GLU A 456 9.00 19.45 -15.83
C GLU A 456 8.99 18.77 -14.46
N LYS A 457 9.36 19.50 -13.40
CA LYS A 457 9.29 18.99 -12.02
C LYS A 457 7.86 18.66 -11.60
N ASN A 458 6.88 19.47 -12.03
CA ASN A 458 5.47 19.21 -11.76
C ASN A 458 4.97 17.93 -12.46
N LYS A 459 5.43 17.64 -13.69
CA LYS A 459 5.14 16.35 -14.35
C LYS A 459 5.65 15.17 -13.52
N ILE A 460 6.86 15.26 -12.95
CA ILE A 460 7.41 14.25 -12.04
C ILE A 460 6.51 14.12 -10.81
N TYR A 461 6.18 15.22 -10.14
CA TYR A 461 5.31 15.20 -8.95
C TYR A 461 3.94 14.54 -9.23
N ARG A 462 3.32 14.82 -10.39
CA ARG A 462 2.02 14.24 -10.78
C ARG A 462 2.05 12.71 -10.90
N ARG A 463 3.19 12.13 -11.26
CA ARG A 463 3.36 10.66 -11.34
C ARG A 463 3.14 9.99 -10.00
N ARG A 464 3.39 10.67 -8.87
CA ARG A 464 3.24 10.11 -7.51
C ARG A 464 1.94 9.32 -7.30
N LYS A 465 0.81 9.84 -7.78
CA LYS A 465 -0.50 9.17 -7.67
C LYS A 465 -0.51 7.82 -8.38
N TYR A 466 0.03 7.77 -9.59
CA TYR A 466 0.13 6.55 -10.40
C TYR A 466 1.20 5.57 -9.91
N GLU A 467 2.27 6.06 -9.28
CA GLU A 467 3.42 5.25 -8.89
C GLU A 467 3.14 4.41 -7.63
N ILE A 468 2.54 5.02 -6.61
CA ILE A 468 2.44 4.38 -5.28
C ILE A 468 1.06 3.77 -5.00
N GLU A 469 -0.03 4.39 -5.47
CA GLU A 469 -1.39 3.89 -5.21
C GLU A 469 -1.57 2.43 -5.69
N PRO A 470 -1.05 2.02 -6.86
CA PRO A 470 -1.17 0.63 -7.32
C PRO A 470 -0.40 -0.35 -6.45
N ILE A 471 0.72 0.03 -5.84
CA ILE A 471 1.46 -0.84 -4.92
C ILE A 471 0.58 -1.15 -3.71
N PHE A 472 -0.02 -0.12 -3.10
CA PHE A 472 -0.90 -0.32 -1.94
C PHE A 472 -2.22 -1.00 -2.31
N GLY A 473 -2.78 -0.67 -3.47
CA GLY A 473 -3.98 -1.31 -4.00
C GLY A 473 -3.75 -2.80 -4.24
N ASN A 474 -2.66 -3.17 -4.93
CA ASN A 474 -2.35 -4.57 -5.17
C ASN A 474 -1.98 -5.32 -3.88
N LEU A 475 -1.25 -4.68 -2.95
CA LEU A 475 -0.93 -5.28 -1.67
C LEU A 475 -2.19 -5.63 -0.87
N LYS A 476 -3.17 -4.72 -0.82
CA LYS A 476 -4.37 -4.87 0.03
C LYS A 476 -5.54 -5.57 -0.65
N ALA A 477 -5.85 -5.20 -1.89
CA ALA A 477 -7.02 -5.69 -2.61
C ALA A 477 -6.70 -6.97 -3.40
N TYR A 478 -5.60 -6.99 -4.17
CA TYR A 478 -5.24 -8.16 -4.99
C TYR A 478 -4.64 -9.29 -4.14
N LEU A 479 -3.59 -9.00 -3.36
CA LEU A 479 -2.96 -9.99 -2.49
C LEU A 479 -3.76 -10.25 -1.21
N GLY A 480 -4.67 -9.35 -0.81
CA GLY A 480 -5.44 -9.48 0.44
C GLY A 480 -4.63 -9.20 1.71
N PHE A 481 -3.45 -8.57 1.61
CA PHE A 481 -2.55 -8.32 2.75
C PHE A 481 -3.00 -7.09 3.56
N THR A 482 -4.01 -7.28 4.40
CA THR A 482 -4.56 -6.21 5.26
C THR A 482 -4.10 -6.29 6.72
N ARG A 483 -3.56 -7.44 7.13
CA ARG A 483 -3.12 -7.73 8.50
C ARG A 483 -1.91 -8.64 8.54
N PHE A 484 -0.97 -8.35 9.43
CA PHE A 484 0.17 -9.23 9.70
C PHE A 484 -0.25 -10.54 10.38
N THR A 485 0.52 -11.61 10.15
CA THR A 485 0.32 -12.89 10.85
C THR A 485 1.33 -13.09 11.99
N VAL A 486 2.41 -12.30 12.02
CA VAL A 486 3.43 -12.31 13.07
C VAL A 486 3.32 -11.07 13.98
N ARG A 487 4.01 -11.12 15.13
CA ARG A 487 4.09 -10.04 16.13
C ARG A 487 5.54 -9.61 16.30
N SER A 488 5.79 -8.45 16.89
CA SER A 488 7.08 -7.76 17.00
C SER A 488 7.58 -7.11 15.72
N LYS A 489 8.17 -5.93 15.85
CA LYS A 489 8.61 -5.08 14.74
C LYS A 489 9.55 -5.80 13.79
N LYS A 490 10.54 -6.54 14.29
CA LYS A 490 11.53 -7.26 13.46
C LYS A 490 10.86 -8.30 12.57
N LYS A 491 10.01 -9.16 13.14
CA LYS A 491 9.30 -10.22 12.40
C LYS A 491 8.31 -9.64 11.40
N VAL A 492 7.58 -8.61 11.81
CA VAL A 492 6.63 -7.89 10.96
C VAL A 492 7.35 -7.23 9.77
N ASN A 493 8.54 -6.68 9.97
CA ASN A 493 9.37 -6.12 8.90
C ASN A 493 9.77 -7.19 7.87
N ARG A 494 10.26 -8.35 8.33
CA ARG A 494 10.59 -9.49 7.46
C ARG A 494 9.38 -9.92 6.63
N GLN A 495 8.23 -10.10 7.27
CA GLN A 495 7.00 -10.49 6.56
C GLN A 495 6.59 -9.45 5.50
N MET A 496 6.77 -8.16 5.77
CA MET A 496 6.47 -7.10 4.81
C MET A 496 7.41 -7.14 3.60
N GLY A 497 8.72 -7.37 3.82
CA GLY A 497 9.68 -7.51 2.74
C GLY A 497 9.34 -8.65 1.78
N ILE A 498 8.89 -9.79 2.31
CA ILE A 498 8.40 -10.91 1.50
C ILE A 498 7.20 -10.48 0.65
N ALA A 499 6.22 -9.80 1.26
CA ALA A 499 5.01 -9.38 0.56
C ALA A 499 5.30 -8.39 -0.57
N LEU A 500 6.15 -7.40 -0.33
CA LEU A 500 6.55 -6.42 -1.34
C LEU A 500 7.41 -7.05 -2.44
N MET A 501 8.33 -7.95 -2.10
CA MET A 501 9.14 -8.66 -3.10
C MET A 501 8.27 -9.60 -3.95
N ALA A 502 7.33 -10.33 -3.34
CA ALA A 502 6.37 -11.16 -4.08
C ALA A 502 5.50 -10.32 -5.03
N LEU A 503 5.07 -9.14 -4.60
CA LEU A 503 4.34 -8.19 -5.44
C LEU A 503 5.19 -7.70 -6.63
N ASN A 504 6.47 -7.40 -6.40
CA ASN A 504 7.41 -7.03 -7.46
C ASN A 504 7.57 -8.17 -8.48
N MET A 505 7.71 -9.42 -8.04
CA MET A 505 7.84 -10.59 -8.90
C MET A 505 6.58 -10.85 -9.74
N TRP A 506 5.40 -10.73 -9.13
CA TRP A 506 4.14 -10.77 -9.85
C TRP A 506 4.06 -9.67 -10.91
N LYS A 507 4.45 -8.44 -10.57
CA LYS A 507 4.44 -7.33 -11.52
C LYS A 507 5.43 -7.51 -12.67
N MET A 508 6.58 -8.12 -12.43
CA MET A 508 7.54 -8.47 -13.48
C MET A 508 6.93 -9.41 -14.52
N SER A 509 6.16 -10.40 -14.07
CA SER A 509 5.45 -11.35 -14.95
C SER A 509 4.39 -10.66 -15.83
N THR A 510 3.61 -9.74 -15.25
CA THR A 510 2.52 -9.05 -15.97
C THR A 510 3.03 -7.93 -16.88
N SER A 511 4.06 -7.20 -16.48
CA SER A 511 4.65 -6.10 -17.28
C SER A 511 5.31 -6.63 -18.55
N SER A 512 5.95 -7.80 -18.49
CA SER A 512 6.59 -8.44 -19.65
C SER A 512 5.57 -8.89 -20.72
N SER A 513 4.32 -9.16 -20.32
CA SER A 513 3.23 -9.49 -21.24
C SER A 513 2.62 -8.28 -21.99
N LYS A 514 2.81 -7.05 -21.47
CA LYS A 514 2.22 -5.80 -22.02
C LYS A 514 3.16 -5.01 -22.95
N ILE A 515 4.38 -5.49 -23.19
CA ILE A 515 5.34 -4.81 -24.08
C ILE A 515 5.00 -5.12 -25.55
N SER A 516 4.17 -4.26 -26.15
CA SER A 516 3.80 -4.25 -27.57
C SER A 516 5.03 -4.23 -28.51
N PRO A 517 4.95 -4.77 -29.75
CA PRO A 517 6.11 -5.13 -30.57
C PRO A 517 6.99 -3.99 -31.13
N ASN A 518 6.68 -2.72 -30.85
CA ASN A 518 7.14 -1.62 -31.71
C ASN A 518 8.41 -0.87 -31.25
N ASN A 519 9.15 -1.36 -30.25
CA ASN A 519 10.40 -0.73 -29.83
C ASN A 519 11.63 -1.43 -30.43
N LYS A 520 12.41 -0.69 -31.22
CA LYS A 520 13.61 -1.16 -31.97
C LYS A 520 14.73 -1.74 -31.10
N ASN A 521 14.59 -1.74 -29.77
CA ASN A 521 15.52 -2.39 -28.83
C ASN A 521 15.34 -3.90 -28.68
N LYS A 522 14.36 -4.52 -29.38
CA LYS A 522 14.02 -5.96 -29.27
C LYS A 522 15.16 -6.94 -29.55
N LYS A 523 16.21 -6.58 -30.31
CA LYS A 523 17.34 -7.51 -30.57
C LYS A 523 18.29 -7.69 -29.38
N LYS A 524 18.24 -6.81 -28.36
CA LYS A 524 19.00 -6.99 -27.11
C LYS A 524 18.22 -7.85 -26.12
N THR A 525 16.93 -7.58 -25.87
CA THR A 525 16.17 -8.18 -24.75
C THR A 525 15.95 -9.69 -24.85
N ILE A 526 15.77 -10.25 -26.04
CA ILE A 526 15.59 -11.71 -26.22
C ILE A 526 16.95 -12.46 -26.17
N ARG A 527 18.07 -11.77 -26.45
CA ARG A 527 19.44 -12.29 -26.23
C ARG A 527 19.93 -12.16 -24.79
N ILE A 528 19.22 -11.42 -23.92
CA ILE A 528 19.67 -11.10 -22.55
C ILE A 528 19.42 -12.25 -21.56
N PHE A 529 18.41 -13.10 -21.78
CA PHE A 529 18.14 -14.25 -20.89
C PHE A 529 19.09 -15.44 -21.09
N GLN A 530 19.75 -15.57 -22.26
CA GLN A 530 20.78 -16.60 -22.48
C GLN A 530 22.15 -16.20 -21.88
N ASN A 531 22.36 -14.93 -21.55
CA ASN A 531 23.64 -14.44 -21.02
C ASN A 531 23.77 -14.57 -19.49
N PHE A 532 22.71 -14.92 -18.77
CA PHE A 532 22.78 -15.20 -17.33
C PHE A 532 23.67 -16.42 -17.01
N GLN A 533 23.75 -17.41 -17.91
CA GLN A 533 24.67 -18.55 -17.75
C GLN A 533 26.15 -18.20 -17.99
N LYS A 534 26.46 -17.11 -18.72
CA LYS A 534 27.86 -16.81 -19.11
C LYS A 534 28.65 -16.01 -18.08
N ILE A 535 28.01 -15.37 -17.11
CA ILE A 535 28.68 -14.38 -16.25
C ILE A 535 29.25 -14.99 -14.94
N ARG A 536 29.08 -16.29 -14.68
CA ARG A 536 29.77 -16.98 -13.57
C ARG A 536 30.80 -18.04 -13.99
N MET A 537 30.83 -18.44 -15.27
CA MET A 537 31.82 -19.41 -15.79
C MET A 537 33.21 -18.82 -16.09
N VAL A 538 33.47 -17.54 -15.77
CA VAL A 538 34.78 -16.91 -16.05
C VAL A 538 35.75 -16.95 -14.85
N PHE A 539 35.34 -17.49 -13.69
CA PHE A 539 36.21 -17.56 -12.50
C PHE A 539 36.42 -18.95 -11.87
N PHE A 540 36.05 -20.04 -12.54
CA PHE A 540 36.51 -21.38 -12.15
C PHE A 540 37.24 -22.03 -13.32
N LYS A 541 38.56 -21.84 -13.37
CA LYS A 541 39.47 -22.78 -14.01
C LYS A 541 39.57 -23.98 -13.07
N ASP A 542 38.98 -25.10 -13.44
CA ASP A 542 39.73 -26.35 -13.47
C ASP A 542 39.03 -27.39 -14.36
N ARG A 543 39.87 -28.18 -15.01
CA ARG A 543 39.61 -28.98 -16.20
C ARG A 543 39.08 -30.37 -15.88
N ASP A 544 38.51 -30.96 -16.94
CA ASP A 544 38.43 -32.40 -17.25
C ASP A 544 37.22 -33.17 -16.74
N LEU A 545 36.10 -33.08 -17.49
CA LEU A 545 35.22 -34.22 -17.84
C LEU A 545 33.96 -33.75 -18.61
N CYS A 546 34.08 -33.42 -19.91
CA CYS A 546 32.92 -33.46 -20.82
C CYS A 546 33.28 -33.23 -22.30
N HIS A 547 33.99 -34.19 -22.93
CA HIS A 547 34.14 -34.17 -24.40
C HIS A 547 33.23 -35.17 -25.14
N SER A 548 32.45 -36.00 -24.44
CA SER A 548 31.58 -37.01 -25.08
C SER A 548 30.08 -36.70 -25.03
N LEU A 549 29.61 -35.77 -24.19
CA LEU A 549 28.18 -35.42 -24.08
C LEU A 549 27.76 -34.21 -24.95
N PHE A 550 28.72 -33.41 -25.42
CA PHE A 550 28.44 -32.22 -26.22
C PHE A 550 28.12 -32.53 -27.70
N ALA A 551 28.61 -33.67 -28.22
CA ALA A 551 28.40 -34.06 -29.62
C ALA A 551 26.99 -34.60 -29.91
N ILE A 552 26.32 -35.18 -28.91
CA ILE A 552 24.96 -35.73 -29.08
C ILE A 552 23.90 -34.62 -28.97
N TYR A 553 24.17 -33.54 -28.21
CA TYR A 553 23.26 -32.40 -28.07
C TYR A 553 23.26 -31.47 -29.30
N CYS A 554 24.36 -31.44 -30.08
CA CYS A 554 24.46 -30.59 -31.27
C CYS A 554 23.73 -31.14 -32.51
N HIS A 555 23.47 -32.45 -32.61
CA HIS A 555 22.81 -33.02 -33.79
C HIS A 555 21.27 -32.98 -33.73
N THR A 556 20.66 -32.88 -32.55
CA THR A 556 19.19 -32.75 -32.40
C THR A 556 18.69 -31.31 -32.50
N LEU A 557 19.56 -30.31 -32.31
CA LEU A 557 19.22 -28.89 -32.41
C LEU A 557 19.18 -28.32 -33.84
N ILE A 558 19.72 -29.03 -34.84
CA ILE A 558 19.75 -28.56 -36.24
C ILE A 558 18.53 -29.03 -37.04
N ALA A 559 17.80 -30.05 -36.58
CA ALA A 559 16.61 -30.58 -37.27
C ALA A 559 15.29 -29.84 -36.94
N LEU A 560 15.25 -29.06 -35.84
CA LEU A 560 14.07 -28.30 -35.42
C LEU A 560 14.01 -26.86 -35.99
N ASP A 561 15.13 -26.34 -36.50
CA ASP A 561 15.22 -24.98 -37.03
C ASP A 561 14.72 -24.83 -38.49
N ILE A 562 14.57 -25.94 -39.23
CA ILE A 562 14.16 -25.90 -40.65
C ILE A 562 12.62 -25.79 -40.82
N LYS A 563 11.82 -26.33 -39.89
CA LYS A 563 10.35 -26.12 -39.91
C LYS A 563 9.94 -24.70 -39.49
N HIS A 564 10.70 -24.08 -38.58
CA HIS A 564 10.42 -22.73 -38.09
C HIS A 564 10.84 -21.62 -39.07
N LEU A 565 11.83 -21.90 -39.93
CA LEU A 565 12.19 -21.04 -41.06
C LEU A 565 11.17 -21.11 -42.21
N CYS A 566 10.59 -22.27 -42.50
CA CYS A 566 9.57 -22.40 -43.54
C CYS A 566 8.24 -21.71 -43.17
N TYR A 567 7.86 -21.71 -41.88
CA TYR A 567 6.64 -21.01 -41.43
C TYR A 567 6.76 -19.47 -41.51
N ASN A 568 7.96 -18.91 -41.27
CA ASN A 568 8.19 -17.47 -41.31
C ASN A 568 8.50 -16.91 -42.70
N LYS A 569 8.80 -17.77 -43.69
CA LYS A 569 9.01 -17.35 -45.08
C LYS A 569 7.68 -17.15 -45.83
N ALA A 570 6.65 -17.95 -45.50
CA ALA A 570 5.30 -17.80 -46.08
C ALA A 570 4.56 -16.52 -45.64
N LYS A 571 4.90 -15.93 -44.49
CA LYS A 571 4.25 -14.70 -43.98
C LYS A 571 4.83 -13.40 -44.54
N LYS A 572 5.89 -13.50 -45.35
CA LYS A 572 6.63 -12.35 -45.90
C LYS A 572 6.35 -12.07 -47.38
N GLU A 573 5.64 -12.98 -48.05
CA GLU A 573 5.18 -12.80 -49.43
C GLU A 573 3.69 -12.50 -49.39
N GLY A 574 3.35 -11.21 -49.56
CA GLY A 574 2.00 -10.69 -49.46
C GLY A 574 1.07 -11.25 -50.54
N VAL A 575 0.39 -12.35 -50.23
CA VAL A 575 -0.77 -12.85 -50.95
C VAL A 575 -2.00 -12.59 -50.08
N TYR A 576 -2.69 -11.48 -50.33
CA TYR A 576 -3.99 -11.21 -49.72
C TYR A 576 -5.04 -12.10 -50.38
N MET A 577 -5.37 -13.23 -49.77
CA MET A 577 -6.72 -13.78 -49.88
C MET A 577 -7.57 -13.12 -48.81
N SER A 578 -8.73 -12.58 -49.19
CA SER A 578 -9.71 -12.03 -48.26
C SER A 578 -10.22 -13.16 -47.36
N GLU A 579 -9.67 -13.28 -46.15
CA GLU A 579 -10.18 -14.23 -45.15
C GLU A 579 -11.59 -13.81 -44.75
N THR A 580 -12.59 -14.60 -45.14
CA THR A 580 -13.96 -14.45 -44.64
C THR A 580 -14.00 -14.93 -43.19
N ILE A 581 -14.48 -14.08 -42.28
CA ILE A 581 -14.65 -14.40 -40.86
C ILE A 581 -16.14 -14.64 -40.60
N SER A 582 -16.49 -15.70 -39.88
CA SER A 582 -17.89 -15.93 -39.49
C SER A 582 -18.27 -15.18 -38.21
N CYS A 583 -19.55 -14.82 -38.06
CA CYS A 583 -20.08 -14.18 -36.85
C CYS A 583 -19.66 -14.96 -35.59
N ARG A 584 -19.73 -16.28 -35.64
CA ARG A 584 -19.32 -17.18 -34.56
C ARG A 584 -17.85 -17.07 -34.16
N GLN A 585 -16.95 -16.82 -35.10
CA GLN A 585 -15.52 -16.60 -34.78
C GLN A 585 -15.29 -15.29 -34.01
N THR A 586 -16.24 -14.35 -34.07
CA THR A 586 -16.21 -13.11 -33.29
C THR A 586 -16.92 -13.22 -31.95
N LEU A 587 -17.66 -14.32 -31.68
CA LEU A 587 -18.53 -14.49 -30.51
C LEU A 587 -17.78 -14.43 -29.18
N ALA A 588 -18.02 -13.40 -28.37
CA ALA A 588 -17.58 -13.33 -26.98
C ALA A 588 -18.76 -13.61 -26.03
N VAL A 589 -18.51 -14.46 -25.03
CA VAL A 589 -19.47 -14.84 -24.00
C VAL A 589 -18.87 -14.56 -22.63
N THR A 590 -19.62 -13.88 -21.77
CA THR A 590 -19.27 -13.64 -20.36
C THR A 590 -20.45 -13.99 -19.47
N SER A 591 -20.17 -14.60 -18.33
CA SER A 591 -21.20 -15.02 -17.35
C SER A 591 -20.91 -14.37 -16.00
N HIS A 592 -21.94 -13.77 -15.42
CA HIS A 592 -21.86 -13.03 -14.17
C HIS A 592 -22.99 -13.47 -13.23
N ARG A 593 -22.69 -13.58 -11.94
CA ARG A 593 -23.73 -13.69 -10.91
C ARG A 593 -24.19 -12.28 -10.54
N VAL A 594 -25.49 -12.09 -10.31
CA VAL A 594 -25.99 -10.83 -9.76
C VAL A 594 -25.56 -10.74 -8.28
N LEU A 595 -24.83 -9.68 -7.94
CA LEU A 595 -24.41 -9.42 -6.55
C LEU A 595 -25.27 -8.31 -5.95
N ALA A 596 -25.34 -8.26 -4.61
CA ALA A 596 -26.08 -7.22 -3.90
C ALA A 596 -25.57 -5.80 -4.20
N SER A 597 -24.29 -5.66 -4.59
CA SER A 597 -23.72 -4.38 -5.03
C SER A 597 -24.23 -3.88 -6.37
N ASP A 598 -24.83 -4.76 -7.18
CA ASP A 598 -25.28 -4.47 -8.53
C ASP A 598 -26.76 -4.04 -8.56
N LEU A 599 -27.45 -4.13 -7.42
CA LEU A 599 -28.88 -3.85 -7.29
C LEU A 599 -29.18 -2.37 -6.97
N ASN A 600 -30.33 -1.91 -7.46
CA ASN A 600 -30.92 -0.62 -7.10
C ASN A 600 -31.89 -0.75 -5.91
N GLU A 601 -32.56 0.35 -5.56
CA GLU A 601 -33.55 0.40 -4.47
C GLU A 601 -34.78 -0.49 -4.69
N HIS A 602 -34.99 -0.98 -5.92
CA HIS A 602 -36.05 -1.90 -6.30
C HIS A 602 -35.57 -3.36 -6.38
N GLU A 603 -34.40 -3.67 -5.81
CA GLU A 603 -33.81 -5.03 -5.80
C GLU A 603 -33.60 -5.64 -7.20
N THR A 604 -33.44 -4.78 -8.21
CA THR A 604 -33.14 -5.17 -9.60
C THR A 604 -31.81 -4.59 -10.05
N VAL A 605 -31.15 -5.26 -11.00
CA VAL A 605 -29.83 -4.83 -11.47
C VAL A 605 -29.87 -3.41 -12.06
N TYR A 606 -28.94 -2.56 -11.60
CA TYR A 606 -28.78 -1.21 -12.09
C TYR A 606 -28.37 -1.22 -13.58
N GLY A 607 -29.15 -0.56 -14.44
CA GLY A 607 -28.93 -0.56 -15.88
C GLY A 607 -27.53 -0.05 -16.30
N GLY A 608 -26.94 0.88 -15.55
CA GLY A 608 -25.58 1.35 -15.82
C GLY A 608 -24.50 0.29 -15.59
N ALA A 609 -24.70 -0.65 -14.66
CA ALA A 609 -23.78 -1.76 -14.42
C ALA A 609 -23.84 -2.77 -15.58
N LEU A 610 -25.05 -3.06 -16.09
CA LEU A 610 -25.25 -3.88 -17.28
C LEU A 610 -24.61 -3.27 -18.53
N LEU A 611 -24.75 -1.96 -18.73
CA LEU A 611 -24.14 -1.26 -19.86
C LEU A 611 -22.61 -1.33 -19.84
N ALA A 612 -21.98 -1.27 -18.66
CA ALA A 612 -20.53 -1.41 -18.53
C ALA A 612 -20.03 -2.82 -18.89
N LEU A 613 -20.72 -3.86 -18.41
CA LEU A 613 -20.40 -5.26 -18.74
C LEU A 613 -20.62 -5.56 -20.23
N LEU A 614 -21.66 -4.97 -20.79
CA LEU A 614 -22.02 -5.11 -22.20
C LEU A 614 -20.96 -4.48 -23.12
N ASP A 615 -20.55 -3.24 -22.86
CA ASP A 615 -19.50 -2.57 -23.66
C ASP A 615 -18.17 -3.34 -23.58
N GLY A 616 -17.81 -3.79 -22.37
CA GLY A 616 -16.62 -4.63 -22.16
C GLY A 616 -16.65 -5.90 -23.01
N THR A 617 -17.78 -6.63 -23.02
CA THR A 617 -17.93 -7.88 -23.77
C THR A 617 -17.97 -7.62 -25.28
N ALA A 618 -18.70 -6.61 -25.73
CA ALA A 618 -18.79 -6.22 -27.14
C ALA A 618 -17.45 -5.76 -27.73
N SER A 619 -16.61 -5.08 -26.93
CA SER A 619 -15.27 -4.63 -27.34
C SER A 619 -14.35 -5.80 -27.71
N ILE A 620 -14.52 -6.96 -27.07
CA ILE A 620 -13.78 -8.18 -27.36
C ILE A 620 -14.16 -8.69 -28.74
N SER A 621 -15.46 -8.73 -29.06
CA SER A 621 -15.98 -9.15 -30.36
C SER A 621 -15.53 -8.24 -31.49
N ALA A 622 -15.58 -6.91 -31.27
CA ALA A 622 -15.03 -5.92 -32.20
C ALA A 622 -13.53 -6.12 -32.45
N SER A 623 -12.76 -6.39 -31.39
CA SER A 623 -11.31 -6.61 -31.48
C SER A 623 -10.96 -7.94 -32.16
N ARG A 624 -11.78 -8.98 -31.97
CA ARG A 624 -11.61 -10.28 -32.64
C ARG A 624 -11.78 -10.17 -34.16
N PHE A 625 -12.72 -9.35 -34.61
CA PHE A 625 -12.96 -9.10 -36.03
C PHE A 625 -11.92 -8.17 -36.67
N ALA A 626 -11.61 -7.03 -36.04
CA ALA A 626 -10.67 -6.05 -36.61
C ALA A 626 -9.19 -6.40 -36.44
N ARG A 627 -8.84 -7.26 -35.47
CA ARG A 627 -7.44 -7.54 -35.04
C ARG A 627 -6.64 -6.26 -34.78
N SER A 628 -7.32 -5.21 -34.34
CA SER A 628 -6.77 -3.88 -34.13
C SER A 628 -7.53 -3.19 -32.99
N GLN A 629 -7.02 -2.05 -32.52
CA GLN A 629 -7.62 -1.30 -31.43
C GLN A 629 -8.94 -0.66 -31.89
N CYS A 630 -10.02 -1.00 -31.19
CA CYS A 630 -11.37 -0.49 -31.42
C CYS A 630 -11.79 0.42 -30.26
N VAL A 631 -12.57 1.45 -30.56
CA VAL A 631 -13.20 2.32 -29.55
C VAL A 631 -14.71 2.34 -29.75
N THR A 632 -15.46 2.39 -28.65
CA THR A 632 -16.93 2.51 -28.70
C THR A 632 -17.30 3.91 -29.18
N ALA A 633 -18.04 3.98 -30.28
CA ALA A 633 -18.48 5.24 -30.89
C ALA A 633 -19.92 5.58 -30.51
N ALA A 634 -20.78 4.58 -30.38
CA ALA A 634 -22.17 4.76 -29.96
C ALA A 634 -22.78 3.46 -29.42
N LEU A 635 -23.71 3.61 -28.47
CA LEU A 635 -24.72 2.60 -28.13
C LEU A 635 -26.01 3.02 -28.85
N ASP A 636 -26.44 2.23 -29.85
CA ASP A 636 -27.46 2.69 -30.79
C ASP A 636 -28.89 2.49 -30.28
N GLN A 637 -29.18 1.24 -29.91
CA GLN A 637 -30.46 0.79 -29.37
C GLN A 637 -30.16 -0.16 -28.22
N VAL A 638 -30.76 0.12 -27.06
CA VAL A 638 -30.68 -0.72 -25.87
C VAL A 638 -32.12 -0.95 -25.42
N ASN A 639 -32.54 -2.22 -25.39
CA ASN A 639 -33.88 -2.62 -24.98
C ASN A 639 -33.76 -3.46 -23.71
N PHE A 640 -34.24 -2.94 -22.59
CA PHE A 640 -34.45 -3.70 -21.35
C PHE A 640 -35.80 -4.40 -21.47
N ILE A 641 -35.78 -5.72 -21.51
CA ILE A 641 -36.96 -6.55 -21.78
C ILE A 641 -37.50 -7.10 -20.45
N GLU A 642 -36.61 -7.70 -19.65
CA GLU A 642 -36.96 -8.23 -18.32
C GLU A 642 -35.89 -7.84 -17.28
N PRO A 643 -36.31 -7.57 -16.03
CA PRO A 643 -35.40 -7.22 -14.95
C PRO A 643 -34.64 -8.43 -14.43
N PHE A 644 -33.44 -8.20 -13.89
CA PHE A 644 -32.62 -9.23 -13.24
C PHE A 644 -32.58 -9.00 -11.73
N VAL A 645 -32.65 -10.07 -10.95
CA VAL A 645 -32.69 -10.06 -9.47
C VAL A 645 -31.51 -10.83 -8.86
N LEU A 646 -31.35 -10.75 -7.52
CA LEU A 646 -30.17 -11.25 -6.79
C LEU A 646 -29.83 -12.75 -7.02
N ASN A 647 -30.84 -13.57 -7.29
CA ASN A 647 -30.68 -15.01 -7.52
C ASN A 647 -30.56 -15.39 -9.00
N ASP A 648 -30.40 -14.41 -9.89
CA ASP A 648 -30.19 -14.67 -11.30
C ASP A 648 -28.71 -14.78 -11.65
N SER A 649 -28.43 -15.47 -12.74
CA SER A 649 -27.19 -15.32 -13.48
C SER A 649 -27.43 -14.61 -14.81
N LEU A 650 -26.41 -13.86 -15.23
CA LEU A 650 -26.38 -13.05 -16.43
C LEU A 650 -25.40 -13.67 -17.42
N CYS A 651 -25.87 -14.06 -18.60
CA CYS A 651 -25.02 -14.52 -19.70
C CYS A 651 -25.07 -13.51 -20.85
N ILE A 652 -23.96 -12.83 -21.10
CA ILE A 652 -23.84 -11.82 -22.16
C ILE A 652 -23.16 -12.46 -23.35
N GLU A 653 -23.84 -12.48 -24.49
CA GLU A 653 -23.31 -12.96 -25.76
C GLU A 653 -23.21 -11.80 -26.74
N SER A 654 -22.05 -11.65 -27.39
CA SER A 654 -21.83 -10.58 -28.37
C SER A 654 -21.08 -11.07 -29.60
N TYR A 655 -21.42 -10.55 -30.78
CA TYR A 655 -20.73 -10.87 -32.03
C TYR A 655 -20.94 -9.74 -33.07
N VAL A 656 -20.05 -9.67 -34.04
CA VAL A 656 -20.12 -8.67 -35.11
C VAL A 656 -21.23 -9.04 -36.10
N THR A 657 -22.10 -8.09 -36.42
CA THR A 657 -23.25 -8.25 -37.34
C THR A 657 -23.14 -7.40 -38.60
N GLY A 658 -22.16 -6.50 -38.67
CA GLY A 658 -21.87 -5.76 -39.89
C GLY A 658 -20.69 -4.82 -39.75
N HIS A 659 -20.16 -4.34 -40.88
CA HIS A 659 -19.08 -3.37 -40.89
C HIS A 659 -19.20 -2.34 -42.02
N GLY A 660 -18.56 -1.19 -41.80
CA GLY A 660 -18.28 -0.18 -42.83
C GLY A 660 -16.81 -0.22 -43.22
N LYS A 661 -16.27 0.93 -43.64
CA LYS A 661 -14.84 1.06 -43.95
C LYS A 661 -13.96 0.93 -42.70
N ARG A 662 -14.40 1.52 -41.59
CA ARG A 662 -13.68 1.56 -40.29
C ARG A 662 -14.61 1.40 -39.08
N SER A 663 -15.90 1.25 -39.30
CA SER A 663 -16.91 1.09 -38.25
C SER A 663 -17.37 -0.35 -38.19
N LEU A 664 -17.59 -0.89 -37.01
CA LEU A 664 -18.15 -2.22 -36.77
C LEU A 664 -19.47 -2.08 -36.01
N GLU A 665 -20.45 -2.88 -36.36
CA GLU A 665 -21.67 -3.08 -35.57
C GLU A 665 -21.55 -4.41 -34.82
N VAL A 666 -21.70 -4.36 -33.50
CA VAL A 666 -21.70 -5.52 -32.61
C VAL A 666 -23.10 -5.64 -32.03
N PHE A 667 -23.71 -6.82 -32.22
CA PHE A 667 -24.94 -7.18 -31.53
C PHE A 667 -24.60 -7.81 -30.18
N VAL A 668 -25.41 -7.51 -29.18
CA VAL A 668 -25.31 -8.11 -27.85
C VAL A 668 -26.70 -8.54 -27.39
N LYS A 669 -26.79 -9.75 -26.84
CA LYS A 669 -27.95 -10.22 -26.07
C LYS A 669 -27.52 -10.64 -24.68
N VAL A 670 -28.37 -10.35 -23.70
CA VAL A 670 -28.18 -10.75 -22.29
C VAL A 670 -29.30 -11.70 -21.92
N ILE A 671 -28.92 -12.92 -21.58
CA ILE A 671 -29.83 -13.99 -21.18
C ILE A 671 -29.73 -14.12 -19.66
N GLY A 672 -30.87 -14.00 -18.98
CA GLY A 672 -31.01 -14.28 -17.56
C GLY A 672 -31.29 -15.75 -17.34
N GLU A 673 -30.84 -16.27 -16.21
CA GLU A 673 -31.19 -17.60 -15.73
C GLU A 673 -31.46 -17.55 -14.24
N HIS A 674 -32.66 -17.94 -13.83
CA HIS A 674 -33.01 -18.11 -12.43
C HIS A 674 -32.25 -19.32 -11.88
N LEU A 675 -31.33 -19.10 -10.94
CA LEU A 675 -30.43 -20.16 -10.47
C LEU A 675 -31.15 -21.30 -9.73
N ASP A 676 -32.33 -21.02 -9.17
CA ASP A 676 -33.12 -21.99 -8.41
C ASP A 676 -33.98 -22.88 -9.33
N THR A 677 -34.43 -22.38 -10.48
CA THR A 677 -35.33 -23.10 -11.41
C THR A 677 -34.67 -23.50 -12.74
N SER A 678 -33.49 -22.95 -13.04
CA SER A 678 -32.80 -23.06 -14.33
C SER A 678 -33.61 -22.51 -15.53
N GLU A 679 -34.68 -21.74 -15.27
CA GLU A 679 -35.46 -21.09 -16.32
C GLU A 679 -34.69 -19.90 -16.89
N ARG A 680 -34.62 -19.82 -18.23
CA ARG A 680 -33.87 -18.79 -18.95
C ARG A 680 -34.81 -17.82 -19.64
N PHE A 681 -34.50 -16.54 -19.53
CA PHE A 681 -35.28 -15.46 -20.13
C PHE A 681 -34.37 -14.45 -20.86
N LEU A 682 -34.92 -13.73 -21.84
CA LEU A 682 -34.18 -12.70 -22.56
C LEU A 682 -34.33 -11.37 -21.83
N GLY A 683 -33.32 -10.96 -21.07
CA GLY A 683 -33.42 -9.73 -20.28
C GLY A 683 -33.04 -8.46 -21.03
N MET A 684 -32.11 -8.53 -21.99
CA MET A 684 -31.68 -7.32 -22.72
C MET A 684 -31.14 -7.62 -24.12
N THR A 685 -31.34 -6.68 -25.06
CA THR A 685 -30.64 -6.66 -26.36
C THR A 685 -30.08 -5.29 -26.66
N ALA A 686 -28.94 -5.24 -27.36
CA ALA A 686 -28.36 -3.98 -27.82
C ALA A 686 -27.56 -4.09 -29.12
N PHE A 687 -27.43 -2.97 -29.81
CA PHE A 687 -26.48 -2.77 -30.90
C PHE A 687 -25.46 -1.69 -30.53
N LEU A 688 -24.19 -1.98 -30.73
CA LEU A 688 -23.07 -1.06 -30.48
C LEU A 688 -22.31 -0.81 -31.75
N THR A 689 -21.89 0.43 -31.93
CA THR A 689 -20.99 0.83 -32.99
C THR A 689 -19.59 1.05 -32.44
N PHE A 690 -18.63 0.30 -32.96
CA PHE A 690 -17.20 0.49 -32.70
C PHE A 690 -16.52 1.14 -33.91
N VAL A 691 -15.43 1.85 -33.67
CA VAL A 691 -14.56 2.41 -34.72
C VAL A 691 -13.14 1.91 -34.53
N VAL A 692 -12.54 1.40 -35.60
CA VAL A 692 -11.15 0.99 -35.62
C VAL A 692 -10.26 2.23 -35.73
N LEU A 693 -9.32 2.37 -34.79
CA LEU A 693 -8.44 3.54 -34.73
C LEU A 693 -7.45 3.58 -35.89
N ASP A 694 -6.97 2.43 -36.35
CA ASP A 694 -6.09 2.36 -37.52
C ASP A 694 -6.84 2.82 -38.78
N LYS A 695 -6.26 3.81 -39.48
CA LYS A 695 -6.81 4.39 -40.71
C LYS A 695 -6.50 3.54 -41.94
N LYS A 696 -5.50 2.65 -41.87
CA LYS A 696 -5.06 1.79 -42.98
C LYS A 696 -5.60 0.36 -42.89
N VAL A 697 -6.48 0.08 -41.93
CA VAL A 697 -7.03 -1.25 -41.71
C VAL A 697 -7.87 -1.69 -42.92
N THR A 698 -7.65 -2.93 -43.36
CA THR A 698 -8.55 -3.62 -44.30
C THR A 698 -9.33 -4.64 -43.49
N LEU A 699 -10.65 -4.49 -43.43
CA LEU A 699 -11.52 -5.37 -42.66
C LEU A 699 -11.89 -6.60 -43.50
N PRO A 700 -11.93 -7.80 -42.89
CA PRO A 700 -12.34 -9.04 -43.55
C PRO A 700 -13.84 -9.01 -43.90
N GLU A 701 -14.26 -9.90 -44.81
CA GLU A 701 -15.69 -10.08 -45.09
C GLU A 701 -16.36 -10.89 -43.98
N LEU A 702 -17.57 -10.51 -43.59
CA LEU A 702 -18.35 -11.19 -42.56
C LEU A 702 -19.33 -12.19 -43.18
N SER A 703 -19.35 -13.42 -42.66
CA SER A 703 -20.34 -14.45 -43.01
C SER A 703 -21.22 -14.84 -41.83
N ALA A 704 -22.50 -15.12 -42.10
CA ALA A 704 -23.49 -15.53 -41.11
C ALA A 704 -23.88 -17.01 -41.32
N GLU A 705 -23.80 -17.81 -40.28
CA GLU A 705 -24.03 -19.26 -40.33
C GLU A 705 -25.46 -19.59 -39.85
N THR A 706 -25.86 -19.07 -38.69
CA THR A 706 -27.13 -19.41 -38.05
C THR A 706 -28.32 -18.59 -38.58
N PRO A 707 -29.57 -19.06 -38.44
CA PRO A 707 -30.76 -18.27 -38.82
C PRO A 707 -30.83 -16.91 -38.11
N GLU A 708 -30.45 -16.86 -36.82
CA GLU A 708 -30.37 -15.62 -36.03
C GLU A 708 -29.36 -14.65 -36.62
N GLU A 709 -28.13 -15.12 -36.88
CA GLU A 709 -27.06 -14.31 -37.48
C GLU A 709 -27.45 -13.79 -38.86
N LYS A 710 -28.06 -14.64 -39.70
CA LYS A 710 -28.49 -14.27 -41.05
C LYS A 710 -29.54 -13.16 -41.02
N SER A 711 -30.54 -13.30 -40.14
CA SER A 711 -31.57 -12.27 -39.95
C SER A 711 -30.95 -10.95 -39.48
N LEU A 712 -30.06 -10.99 -38.48
CA LEU A 712 -29.45 -9.79 -37.92
C LEU A 712 -28.52 -9.11 -38.93
N CYS A 713 -27.70 -9.86 -39.68
CA CYS A 713 -26.79 -9.31 -40.68
C CYS A 713 -27.53 -8.72 -41.88
N ALA A 714 -28.66 -9.31 -42.30
CA ALA A 714 -29.47 -8.80 -43.42
C ALA A 714 -29.98 -7.38 -43.18
N ASP A 715 -30.38 -7.05 -41.94
CA ASP A 715 -30.92 -5.74 -41.58
C ASP A 715 -29.84 -4.68 -41.26
N PHE A 716 -28.56 -5.02 -41.32
CA PHE A 716 -27.45 -4.09 -41.02
C PHE A 716 -27.51 -2.81 -41.87
N GLN A 717 -27.79 -2.91 -43.18
CA GLN A 717 -27.81 -1.73 -44.05
C GLN A 717 -28.93 -0.76 -43.67
N LYS A 718 -30.09 -1.27 -43.25
CA LYS A 718 -31.21 -0.45 -42.76
C LYS A 718 -30.83 0.27 -41.46
N ARG A 719 -30.27 -0.45 -40.48
CA ARG A 719 -29.82 0.14 -39.19
C ARG A 719 -28.73 1.19 -39.39
N LYS A 720 -27.79 0.95 -40.31
CA LYS A 720 -26.73 1.90 -40.67
C LYS A 720 -27.29 3.18 -41.30
N ALA A 721 -28.31 3.08 -42.16
CA ALA A 721 -28.97 4.24 -42.75
C ALA A 721 -29.70 5.08 -41.68
N TYR A 722 -30.47 4.41 -40.81
CA TYR A 722 -31.16 5.05 -39.68
C TYR A 722 -30.18 5.76 -38.72
N ARG A 723 -29.06 5.12 -38.36
CA ARG A 723 -28.00 5.71 -37.52
C ARG A 723 -27.44 7.00 -38.12
N ARG A 724 -27.22 7.04 -39.45
CA ARG A 724 -26.72 8.25 -40.12
C ARG A 724 -27.69 9.43 -40.01
N GLN A 725 -28.99 9.17 -40.14
CA GLN A 725 -30.02 10.19 -39.96
C GLN A 725 -30.03 10.70 -38.51
N LYS A 726 -30.04 9.79 -37.52
CA LYS A 726 -30.01 10.13 -36.08
C LYS A 726 -28.78 10.94 -35.69
N ILE A 727 -27.59 10.62 -36.22
CA ILE A 727 -26.36 11.41 -35.97
C ILE A 727 -26.50 12.83 -36.54
N ALA A 728 -27.12 13.01 -37.70
CA ALA A 728 -27.33 14.33 -38.29
C ALA A 728 -28.30 15.17 -37.44
N GLU A 729 -29.37 14.57 -36.91
CA GLU A 729 -30.30 15.21 -35.99
C GLU A 729 -29.65 15.56 -34.65
N GLN A 730 -28.88 14.63 -34.06
CA GLN A 730 -28.15 14.87 -32.83
C GLN A 730 -27.14 16.00 -32.96
N LYS A 731 -26.45 16.13 -34.11
CA LYS A 731 -25.54 17.26 -34.35
C LYS A 731 -26.28 18.60 -34.38
N LYS A 732 -27.49 18.65 -34.96
CA LYS A 732 -28.33 19.85 -34.92
C LYS A 732 -28.74 20.20 -33.49
N LEU A 733 -29.15 19.20 -32.70
CA LEU A 733 -29.49 19.39 -31.28
C LEU A 733 -28.29 19.88 -30.47
N GLN A 734 -27.13 19.23 -30.62
CA GLN A 734 -25.89 19.61 -29.91
C GLN A 734 -25.48 21.05 -30.23
N ALA A 735 -25.70 21.50 -31.47
CA ALA A 735 -25.44 22.89 -31.86
C ALA A 735 -26.44 23.90 -31.26
N SER A 736 -27.65 23.47 -30.89
CA SER A 736 -28.67 24.34 -30.26
C SER A 736 -28.60 24.39 -28.73
N LEU A 737 -27.75 23.58 -28.09
CA LEU A 737 -27.59 23.60 -26.63
C LEU A 737 -26.69 24.77 -26.21
N SER A 738 -27.19 25.64 -25.33
CA SER A 738 -26.36 26.69 -24.73
C SER A 738 -25.28 26.06 -23.83
N LEU A 739 -24.08 26.61 -23.91
CA LEU A 739 -22.95 26.28 -23.04
C LEU A 739 -22.77 27.33 -21.93
N ASP A 740 -23.69 28.27 -21.84
CA ASP A 740 -23.66 29.31 -20.81
C ASP A 740 -23.95 28.72 -19.45
N PHE A 741 -23.40 29.36 -18.42
CA PHE A 741 -23.60 28.93 -17.04
C PHE A 741 -25.08 29.09 -16.65
N PRO A 742 -25.73 28.06 -16.08
CA PRO A 742 -27.17 28.03 -15.84
C PRO A 742 -27.66 28.99 -14.74
N TRP A 743 -26.75 29.71 -14.07
CA TRP A 743 -27.06 30.73 -13.06
C TRP A 743 -26.78 32.17 -13.53
N TYR A 744 -26.47 32.33 -14.82
CA TYR A 744 -26.32 33.64 -15.47
C TYR A 744 -27.44 33.93 -16.48
N SER A 745 -28.42 33.03 -16.61
CA SER A 745 -29.65 33.17 -17.40
C SER A 745 -30.85 33.53 -16.54
#